data_AF-K0P1V5-F1
#
_entry.id   AF-K0P1V5-F1
#
_cell.length_a   1.000
_cell.length_b   1.000
_cell.length_c   1.000
_cell.angle_alpha   90.00
_cell.angle_beta   90.00
_cell.angle_gamma   90.00
#
_symmetry.space_group_name_H-M   'P 1'
#
loop_
_entity.id
_entity.type
_entity.pdbx_description
1 polymer ?
#
loop_
_entity_poly.entity_id
_entity_poly.type
_entity_poly.pdbx_seq_one_letter_code
_entity_poly.pdbx_strand_id
1 'polypeptide(L)'
;MSHVTFIIFLMLPFQLLLLIFIIGSFCLLDASYLKKKLMKLEPCNTVIGYTGCYVIITTAILSYVGQCLVYWYILQIAAGIWLIGYSVVSHNRVPSWQISRSWLIGAMFCLPINVLWHWWHVTDYLFLLKLSLAHLSVALFVFPLSLGMIVLAVTFSAIVYVSCYVENLIELTDDIVVLFGFSTLVFTMIIYCKVQIADYTAHKRYLKDKKKIEREKNYTLKLKQTIHNLHIRAKKPYSKRDSNFLDKIVKIVMESPLFLEDDTLYKEDFNIIVNKFFTWSIFLKEHTKSKFHLRLLPTEIRLKELIQELETGLNDSVESAPQLSIVQGDVDMTTKIVCDVNQIIHLLVAVILRITHLEQSASIRIQLHTTRLKYQKYNPIKKQKPPEIVFPAIALVVNSGNIPLSKFASIKSYYQDITEGIELIGALNQSSSEQINIQKEPIERNIRAHYGYLQFSPSKQKTILLVLPCNVKVVQDAMLTNLAPSNSYVNKSEINTSMEVLMKFNDYACKMCNIRIGVMDEIFLLLRRCYAFRRHASGKLFYVRAIGIARLVTDWVNYAPEPIYAALLYDLVVYTDLPISYIKANYSLAIFSFVQSIISIQNRKDLEPSGLSIDNQRKKIVNQDQLFILCIKLAERLYDLRQAYGYTHKVHVSNMAKETLTVDVCLAKKYLDNDIVEALQRAAQDALRI
;
A
#
# COMPACT_ATOMS: atom_id res chain seq x y z
N MET A 1 43.90 -50.83 20.96
CA MET A 1 42.42 -50.72 21.01
C MET A 1 41.88 -51.62 19.91
N SER A 2 40.99 -52.56 20.25
CA SER A 2 40.47 -53.53 19.27
C SER A 2 39.63 -52.81 18.21
N HIS A 3 39.51 -53.39 17.01
CA HIS A 3 38.61 -52.90 15.96
C HIS A 3 37.18 -52.61 16.47
N VAL A 4 36.75 -53.33 17.52
CA VAL A 4 35.48 -53.13 18.22
C VAL A 4 35.45 -51.80 19.00
N THR A 5 36.54 -51.40 19.64
CA THR A 5 36.61 -50.11 20.36
C THR A 5 36.66 -48.91 19.40
N PHE A 6 37.25 -49.08 18.21
CA PHE A 6 37.26 -48.04 17.17
C PHE A 6 35.87 -47.89 16.52
N ILE A 7 35.16 -48.99 16.25
CA ILE A 7 33.77 -48.98 15.75
C ILE A 7 32.80 -48.39 16.78
N ILE A 8 32.96 -48.72 18.07
CA ILE A 8 32.14 -48.15 19.16
C ILE A 8 32.38 -46.64 19.29
N PHE A 9 33.63 -46.17 19.11
CA PHE A 9 33.95 -44.74 19.15
C PHE A 9 33.42 -43.98 17.93
N LEU A 10 33.30 -44.64 16.76
CA LEU A 10 32.61 -44.09 15.58
C LEU A 10 31.08 -44.07 15.76
N MET A 11 30.45 -45.09 16.35
CA MET A 11 28.98 -45.17 16.48
C MET A 11 28.38 -44.15 17.47
N LEU A 12 29.18 -43.66 18.43
CA LEU A 12 28.75 -42.67 19.42
C LEU A 12 28.23 -41.35 18.78
N PRO A 13 28.94 -40.70 17.82
CA PRO A 13 28.47 -39.49 17.18
C PRO A 13 27.22 -39.69 16.29
N PHE A 14 27.03 -40.84 15.65
CA PHE A 14 25.80 -41.12 14.88
C PHE A 14 24.59 -41.28 15.79
N GLN A 15 24.72 -42.07 16.86
CA GLN A 15 23.64 -42.23 17.84
C GLN A 15 23.32 -40.90 18.52
N LEU A 16 24.33 -40.08 18.82
CA LEU A 16 24.14 -38.75 19.40
C LEU A 16 23.49 -37.76 18.40
N LEU A 17 23.90 -37.75 17.13
CA LEU A 17 23.32 -36.89 16.09
C LEU A 17 21.88 -37.31 15.74
N LEU A 18 21.63 -38.62 15.64
CA LEU A 18 20.30 -39.20 15.45
C LEU A 18 19.42 -38.92 16.67
N LEU A 19 19.96 -39.04 17.89
CA LEU A 19 19.26 -38.70 19.13
C LEU A 19 18.95 -37.20 19.21
N ILE A 20 19.89 -36.31 18.83
CA ILE A 20 19.65 -34.85 18.77
C ILE A 20 18.61 -34.52 17.69
N PHE A 21 18.62 -35.20 16.55
CA PHE A 21 17.63 -34.99 15.49
C PHE A 21 16.25 -35.51 15.91
N ILE A 22 16.16 -36.67 16.55
CA ILE A 22 14.94 -37.24 17.09
C ILE A 22 14.41 -36.36 18.23
N ILE A 23 15.25 -35.97 19.20
CA ILE A 23 14.88 -35.10 20.32
C ILE A 23 14.49 -33.70 19.81
N GLY A 24 15.22 -33.12 18.86
CA GLY A 24 14.87 -31.83 18.25
C GLY A 24 13.55 -31.88 17.49
N SER A 25 13.31 -32.94 16.74
CA SER A 25 12.04 -33.19 16.02
C SER A 25 10.88 -33.42 16.99
N PHE A 26 11.09 -34.17 18.08
CA PHE A 26 10.09 -34.41 19.14
C PHE A 26 9.83 -33.16 20.00
N CYS A 27 10.86 -32.39 20.36
CA CYS A 27 10.72 -31.13 21.11
C CYS A 27 10.01 -30.05 20.29
N LEU A 28 10.20 -30.03 18.96
CA LEU A 28 9.41 -29.21 18.05
C LEU A 28 7.92 -29.62 18.03
N LEU A 29 7.60 -30.89 18.31
CA LEU A 29 6.25 -31.46 18.25
C LEU A 29 5.40 -31.28 19.53
N ASP A 30 5.98 -30.86 20.66
CA ASP A 30 5.28 -30.85 21.96
C ASP A 30 4.77 -29.47 22.43
N ALA A 31 5.07 -28.39 21.70
CA ALA A 31 4.60 -27.05 22.05
C ALA A 31 3.12 -26.83 21.65
N SER A 32 2.29 -26.32 22.56
CA SER A 32 0.89 -25.91 22.31
C SER A 32 0.74 -24.95 21.12
N TYR A 33 1.79 -24.17 20.84
CA TYR A 33 1.95 -23.29 19.67
C TYR A 33 1.91 -24.05 18.33
N LEU A 34 2.45 -25.27 18.28
CA LEU A 34 2.50 -26.08 17.07
C LEU A 34 1.16 -26.74 16.77
N LYS A 35 0.30 -27.02 17.76
CA LYS A 35 -1.03 -27.62 17.55
C LYS A 35 -1.90 -26.79 16.59
N LYS A 36 -1.83 -25.46 16.70
CA LYS A 36 -2.53 -24.51 15.82
C LYS A 36 -1.93 -24.43 14.41
N LYS A 37 -0.63 -24.76 14.26
CA LYS A 37 0.11 -24.80 12.98
C LYS A 37 -0.02 -26.16 12.29
N LEU A 38 -0.04 -27.27 13.04
CA LEU A 38 -0.33 -28.64 12.60
C LEU A 38 -1.78 -28.80 12.13
N MET A 39 -2.74 -28.15 12.80
CA MET A 39 -4.13 -28.10 12.32
C MET A 39 -4.28 -27.41 10.94
N LYS A 40 -3.32 -26.59 10.51
CA LYS A 40 -3.29 -25.99 9.16
C LYS A 40 -2.60 -26.88 8.12
N LEU A 41 -2.01 -27.97 8.58
CA LEU A 41 -1.04 -28.81 7.88
C LEU A 41 -1.72 -30.15 7.61
N GLU A 42 -2.83 -30.13 6.87
CA GLU A 42 -3.61 -31.34 6.56
C GLU A 42 -3.11 -31.87 5.20
N PRO A 43 -2.21 -32.87 5.18
CA PRO A 43 -1.75 -33.46 3.91
C PRO A 43 -2.93 -34.13 3.22
N CYS A 44 -2.99 -34.00 1.89
CA CYS A 44 -4.02 -34.71 1.12
C CYS A 44 -3.80 -36.23 1.25
N ASN A 45 -4.87 -37.00 1.42
CA ASN A 45 -4.79 -38.47 1.54
C ASN A 45 -3.99 -39.10 0.38
N THR A 46 -4.06 -38.51 -0.81
CA THR A 46 -3.26 -38.93 -1.98
C THR A 46 -1.75 -38.78 -1.73
N VAL A 47 -1.30 -37.67 -1.14
CA VAL A 47 0.11 -37.43 -0.81
C VAL A 47 0.60 -38.44 0.22
N ILE A 48 -0.20 -38.73 1.24
CA ILE A 48 0.12 -39.75 2.27
C ILE A 48 0.29 -41.13 1.60
N GLY A 49 -0.67 -41.53 0.76
CA GLY A 49 -0.66 -42.81 0.07
C GLY A 49 0.53 -42.96 -0.89
N TYR A 50 0.79 -41.96 -1.75
CA TYR A 50 1.94 -41.97 -2.65
C TYR A 50 3.27 -42.00 -1.89
N THR A 51 3.37 -41.31 -0.74
CA THR A 51 4.56 -41.39 0.12
C THR A 51 4.77 -42.82 0.62
N GLY A 52 3.71 -43.48 1.09
CA GLY A 52 3.79 -44.87 1.53
C GLY A 52 4.18 -45.84 0.40
N CYS A 53 3.60 -45.70 -0.79
CA CYS A 53 3.98 -46.51 -1.96
C CYS A 53 5.44 -46.31 -2.34
N TYR A 54 5.91 -45.06 -2.37
CA TYR A 54 7.30 -44.73 -2.67
C TYR A 54 8.26 -45.39 -1.66
N VAL A 55 7.96 -45.32 -0.37
CA VAL A 55 8.78 -45.94 0.68
C VAL A 55 8.85 -47.46 0.51
N ILE A 56 7.73 -48.13 0.23
CA ILE A 56 7.74 -49.59 0.01
C ILE A 56 8.57 -49.96 -1.22
N ILE A 57 8.35 -49.28 -2.35
CA ILE A 57 9.06 -49.58 -3.60
C ILE A 57 10.57 -49.37 -3.43
N THR A 58 10.97 -48.23 -2.87
CA THR A 58 12.40 -47.91 -2.65
C THR A 58 13.04 -48.88 -1.67
N THR A 59 12.34 -49.25 -0.58
CA THR A 59 12.84 -50.24 0.39
C THR A 59 12.95 -51.63 -0.22
N ALA A 60 12.01 -52.04 -1.09
CA ALA A 60 12.07 -53.32 -1.79
C ALA A 60 13.29 -53.40 -2.73
N ILE A 61 13.52 -52.35 -3.53
CA ILE A 61 14.72 -52.23 -4.39
C ILE A 61 15.99 -52.32 -3.53
N LEU A 62 16.01 -51.64 -2.38
CA LEU A 62 17.17 -51.60 -1.50
C LEU A 62 17.43 -52.96 -0.82
N SER A 63 16.37 -53.69 -0.48
CA SER A 63 16.46 -55.05 0.07
C SER A 63 16.97 -56.06 -0.97
N TYR A 64 16.66 -55.85 -2.24
CA TYR A 64 17.15 -56.67 -3.35
C TYR A 64 18.65 -56.44 -3.60
N VAL A 65 19.08 -55.18 -3.60
CA VAL A 65 20.49 -54.80 -3.82
C VAL A 65 21.37 -55.17 -2.61
N GLY A 66 20.85 -55.01 -1.38
CA GLY A 66 21.61 -55.20 -0.14
C GLY A 66 21.81 -56.67 0.30
N GLN A 67 21.30 -57.65 -0.46
CA GLN A 67 21.44 -59.11 -0.25
C GLN A 67 21.07 -59.66 1.15
N CYS A 68 20.59 -58.84 2.10
CA CYS A 68 20.16 -59.25 3.44
C CYS A 68 19.01 -58.37 3.98
N LEU A 69 17.99 -59.02 4.56
CA LEU A 69 16.88 -58.37 5.26
C LEU A 69 17.34 -57.89 6.65
N VAL A 70 17.79 -56.64 6.73
CA VAL A 70 18.09 -55.97 8.00
C VAL A 70 16.77 -55.54 8.66
N TYR A 71 16.67 -55.61 10.00
CA TYR A 71 15.53 -55.14 10.80
C TYR A 71 15.04 -53.73 10.39
N TRP A 72 15.97 -52.87 9.94
CA TRP A 72 15.70 -51.55 9.39
C TRP A 72 14.71 -51.56 8.22
N TYR A 73 14.84 -52.48 7.27
CA TYR A 73 13.94 -52.58 6.11
C TYR A 73 12.54 -53.04 6.49
N ILE A 74 12.42 -53.92 7.49
CA ILE A 74 11.12 -54.35 8.02
C ILE A 74 10.39 -53.15 8.63
N LEU A 75 11.11 -52.31 9.38
CA LEU A 75 10.55 -51.10 9.99
C LEU A 75 10.09 -50.07 8.94
N GLN A 76 10.84 -49.90 7.86
CA GLN A 76 10.49 -49.03 6.72
C GLN A 76 9.25 -49.55 5.95
N ILE A 77 9.18 -50.85 5.68
CA ILE A 77 8.01 -51.48 5.04
C ILE A 77 6.77 -51.34 5.93
N ALA A 78 6.91 -51.57 7.25
CA ALA A 78 5.82 -51.40 8.20
C ALA A 78 5.32 -49.94 8.24
N ALA A 79 6.23 -48.96 8.23
CA ALA A 79 5.89 -47.55 8.16
C ALA A 79 5.19 -47.19 6.83
N GLY A 80 5.64 -47.75 5.70
CA GLY A 80 5.01 -47.58 4.38
C GLY A 80 3.59 -48.16 4.32
N ILE A 81 3.39 -49.38 4.82
CA ILE A 81 2.06 -50.02 4.92
C ILE A 81 1.15 -49.20 5.83
N TRP A 82 1.68 -48.70 6.95
CA TRP A 82 0.93 -47.85 7.87
C TRP A 82 0.48 -46.55 7.20
N LEU A 83 1.34 -45.88 6.43
CA LEU A 83 0.98 -44.68 5.67
C LEU A 83 -0.10 -44.95 4.60
N ILE A 84 0.01 -46.07 3.87
CA ILE A 84 -1.00 -46.47 2.87
C ILE A 84 -2.34 -46.78 3.55
N GLY A 85 -2.33 -47.62 4.60
CA GLY A 85 -3.54 -47.93 5.37
C GLY A 85 -4.20 -46.68 5.91
N TYR A 86 -3.39 -45.71 6.35
CA TYR A 86 -3.88 -44.42 6.83
C TYR A 86 -4.53 -43.56 5.73
N SER A 87 -4.08 -43.67 4.48
CA SER A 87 -4.65 -42.93 3.35
C SER A 87 -6.02 -43.44 2.90
N VAL A 88 -6.33 -44.72 3.15
CA VAL A 88 -7.54 -45.42 2.66
C VAL A 88 -8.68 -45.39 3.68
N VAL A 89 -8.40 -45.35 4.98
CA VAL A 89 -9.42 -45.43 6.04
C VAL A 89 -10.12 -44.07 6.24
N SER A 90 -11.46 -44.06 6.25
CA SER A 90 -12.27 -42.85 6.49
C SER A 90 -12.07 -42.26 7.89
N HIS A 91 -11.59 -41.01 7.97
CA HIS A 91 -11.08 -40.34 9.18
C HIS A 91 -12.14 -39.70 10.11
N ASN A 92 -13.43 -40.04 10.01
CA ASN A 92 -14.53 -39.34 10.70
C ASN A 92 -14.47 -39.26 12.25
N ARG A 93 -13.51 -39.94 12.91
CA ARG A 93 -13.37 -39.96 14.39
C ARG A 93 -12.01 -39.52 14.93
N VAL A 94 -11.02 -39.19 14.09
CA VAL A 94 -9.66 -38.81 14.54
C VAL A 94 -9.42 -37.32 14.33
N PRO A 95 -8.94 -36.57 15.35
CA PRO A 95 -8.56 -35.17 15.19
C PRO A 95 -7.47 -34.95 14.12
N SER A 96 -7.65 -33.97 13.24
CA SER A 96 -6.73 -33.69 12.12
C SER A 96 -5.27 -33.44 12.54
N TRP A 97 -5.04 -32.86 13.72
CA TRP A 97 -3.68 -32.65 14.22
C TRP A 97 -2.94 -33.96 14.54
N GLN A 98 -3.65 -35.03 14.92
CA GLN A 98 -3.06 -36.35 15.14
C GLN A 98 -2.68 -37.01 13.82
N ILE A 99 -3.49 -36.82 12.77
CA ILE A 99 -3.22 -37.26 11.40
C ILE A 99 -1.90 -36.64 10.91
N SER A 100 -1.79 -35.31 10.99
CA SER A 100 -0.61 -34.57 10.54
C SER A 100 0.65 -34.98 11.30
N ARG A 101 0.52 -35.23 12.61
CA ARG A 101 1.64 -35.67 13.45
C ARG A 101 2.13 -37.07 13.06
N SER A 102 1.22 -38.02 12.90
CA SER A 102 1.53 -39.40 12.52
C SER A 102 2.21 -39.48 11.15
N TRP A 103 1.67 -38.78 10.16
CA TRP A 103 2.29 -38.68 8.83
C TRP A 103 3.68 -38.04 8.88
N LEU A 104 3.85 -36.94 9.64
CA LEU A 104 5.13 -36.24 9.71
C LEU A 104 6.21 -37.10 10.36
N ILE A 105 5.88 -37.86 11.41
CA ILE A 105 6.79 -38.82 12.04
C ILE A 105 7.17 -39.92 11.04
N GLY A 106 6.19 -40.52 10.35
CA GLY A 106 6.44 -41.55 9.35
C GLY A 106 7.31 -41.04 8.19
N ALA A 107 6.99 -39.88 7.62
CA ALA A 107 7.74 -39.29 6.52
C ALA A 107 9.18 -38.89 6.92
N MET A 108 9.37 -38.35 8.13
CA MET A 108 10.72 -38.03 8.65
C MET A 108 11.56 -39.29 8.89
N PHE A 109 10.93 -40.36 9.38
CA PHE A 109 11.60 -41.65 9.56
C PHE A 109 12.00 -42.29 8.23
N CYS A 110 11.12 -42.24 7.23
CA CYS A 110 11.34 -42.95 5.97
C CYS A 110 12.18 -42.20 4.94
N LEU A 111 12.30 -40.87 5.06
CA LEU A 111 13.01 -40.04 4.09
C LEU A 111 14.37 -39.57 4.65
N PRO A 112 14.49 -38.52 5.48
CA PRO A 112 15.79 -38.01 5.91
C PRO A 112 16.54 -38.96 6.84
N ILE A 113 15.86 -39.62 7.78
CA ILE A 113 16.50 -40.55 8.72
C ILE A 113 17.02 -41.80 7.99
N ASN A 114 16.27 -42.29 7.00
CA ASN A 114 16.71 -43.40 6.16
C ASN A 114 17.98 -43.06 5.38
N VAL A 115 18.06 -41.86 4.78
CA VAL A 115 19.27 -41.40 4.09
C VAL A 115 20.47 -41.40 5.04
N LEU A 116 20.34 -40.81 6.23
CA LEU A 116 21.42 -40.78 7.23
C LEU A 116 21.87 -42.18 7.67
N TRP A 117 20.94 -43.12 7.83
CA TRP A 117 21.25 -44.51 8.16
C TRP A 117 22.13 -45.18 7.10
N HIS A 118 21.83 -44.96 5.81
CA HIS A 118 22.58 -45.58 4.72
C HIS A 118 23.98 -44.99 4.52
N TRP A 119 24.15 -43.67 4.73
CA TRP A 119 25.47 -43.02 4.79
C TRP A 119 26.37 -43.55 5.90
N TRP A 120 25.79 -44.24 6.88
CA TRP A 120 26.54 -44.80 7.99
C TRP A 120 26.94 -46.27 7.80
N HIS A 121 26.25 -47.03 6.94
CA HIS A 121 26.35 -48.50 6.92
C HIS A 121 26.89 -49.14 5.63
N VAL A 122 27.07 -48.44 4.50
CA VAL A 122 27.37 -49.09 3.20
C VAL A 122 28.36 -48.31 2.31
N THR A 123 28.91 -49.06 1.34
CA THR A 123 30.20 -48.99 0.63
C THR A 123 30.16 -48.49 -0.84
N ASP A 124 29.00 -48.17 -1.43
CA ASP A 124 28.88 -47.57 -2.78
C ASP A 124 28.30 -46.13 -2.70
N TYR A 125 29.19 -45.15 -2.84
CA TYR A 125 28.86 -43.72 -2.74
C TYR A 125 27.98 -43.20 -3.88
N LEU A 126 28.09 -43.75 -5.09
CA LEU A 126 27.37 -43.24 -6.25
C LEU A 126 25.89 -43.65 -6.19
N PHE A 127 25.63 -44.91 -5.83
CA PHE A 127 24.27 -45.38 -5.59
C PHE A 127 23.61 -44.62 -4.43
N LEU A 128 24.36 -44.38 -3.36
CA LEU A 128 23.88 -43.67 -2.18
C LEU A 128 23.57 -42.19 -2.46
N LEU A 129 24.41 -41.53 -3.27
CA LEU A 129 24.17 -40.16 -3.71
C LEU A 129 22.86 -40.06 -4.51
N LYS A 130 22.63 -40.97 -5.46
CA LYS A 130 21.37 -41.04 -6.23
C LYS A 130 20.16 -41.25 -5.31
N LEU A 131 20.26 -42.18 -4.36
CA LEU A 131 19.21 -42.48 -3.38
C LEU A 131 18.92 -41.27 -2.49
N SER A 132 19.96 -40.57 -2.02
CA SER A 132 19.82 -39.37 -1.19
C SER A 132 19.10 -38.24 -1.92
N LEU A 133 19.47 -37.97 -3.18
CA LEU A 133 18.85 -36.93 -4.01
C LEU A 133 17.38 -37.26 -4.33
N ALA A 134 17.06 -38.54 -4.55
CA ALA A 134 15.69 -39.00 -4.75
C ALA A 134 14.83 -38.80 -3.49
N HIS A 135 15.28 -39.29 -2.33
CA HIS A 135 14.55 -39.12 -1.07
C HIS A 135 14.38 -37.64 -0.70
N LEU A 136 15.38 -36.83 -1.02
CA LEU A 136 15.36 -35.42 -0.72
C LEU A 136 14.43 -34.61 -1.64
N SER A 137 14.32 -35.02 -2.91
CA SER A 137 13.32 -34.49 -3.85
C SER A 137 11.90 -34.81 -3.37
N VAL A 138 11.67 -36.05 -2.93
CA VAL A 138 10.38 -36.47 -2.37
C VAL A 138 10.09 -35.75 -1.06
N ALA A 139 11.07 -35.57 -0.17
CA ALA A 139 10.90 -34.80 1.06
C ALA A 139 10.50 -33.34 0.76
N LEU A 140 11.16 -32.69 -0.20
CA LEU A 140 10.84 -31.34 -0.64
C LEU A 140 9.44 -31.24 -1.27
N PHE A 141 8.96 -32.29 -1.94
CA PHE A 141 7.60 -32.37 -2.49
C PHE A 141 6.53 -32.66 -1.42
N VAL A 142 6.82 -33.51 -0.45
CA VAL A 142 5.86 -33.99 0.56
C VAL A 142 5.71 -33.00 1.72
N PHE A 143 6.80 -32.39 2.21
CA PHE A 143 6.75 -31.44 3.32
C PHE A 143 6.33 -30.03 2.91
N PRO A 144 5.73 -29.20 3.78
CA PRO A 144 5.54 -27.77 3.51
C PRO A 144 6.86 -27.09 3.14
N LEU A 145 6.83 -26.09 2.26
CA LEU A 145 8.04 -25.47 1.70
C LEU A 145 9.07 -25.08 2.78
N SER A 146 8.63 -24.43 3.87
CA SER A 146 9.53 -24.05 4.97
C SER A 146 10.19 -25.25 5.65
N LEU A 147 9.45 -26.34 5.85
CA LEU A 147 9.97 -27.55 6.49
C LEU A 147 10.84 -28.36 5.52
N GLY A 148 10.42 -28.47 4.26
CA GLY A 148 11.16 -29.12 3.20
C GLY A 148 12.54 -28.48 2.97
N MET A 149 12.63 -27.15 2.98
CA MET A 149 13.92 -26.45 2.87
C MET A 149 14.82 -26.67 4.09
N ILE A 150 14.27 -26.76 5.30
CA ILE A 150 15.04 -27.09 6.51
C ILE A 150 15.57 -28.52 6.42
N VAL A 151 14.72 -29.48 6.06
CA VAL A 151 15.13 -30.88 5.86
C VAL A 151 16.23 -30.96 4.81
N LEU A 152 16.06 -30.27 3.67
CA LEU A 152 17.06 -30.12 2.60
C LEU A 152 18.43 -29.72 3.15
N ALA A 153 18.48 -28.58 3.84
CA ALA A 153 19.72 -27.99 4.34
C ALA A 153 20.39 -28.88 5.39
N VAL A 154 19.61 -29.43 6.32
CA VAL A 154 20.13 -30.26 7.42
C VAL A 154 20.67 -31.59 6.90
N THR A 155 19.94 -32.28 6.01
CA THR A 155 20.43 -33.55 5.45
C THR A 155 21.65 -33.35 4.56
N PHE A 156 21.70 -32.29 3.73
CA PHE A 156 22.90 -31.98 2.96
C PHE A 156 24.10 -31.69 3.86
N SER A 157 23.91 -30.91 4.92
CA SER A 157 24.98 -30.60 5.88
C SER A 157 25.51 -31.86 6.56
N ALA A 158 24.63 -32.79 6.92
CA ALA A 158 25.01 -34.07 7.51
C ALA A 158 25.74 -34.99 6.52
N ILE A 159 25.30 -35.03 5.25
CA ILE A 159 25.99 -35.79 4.20
C ILE A 159 27.39 -35.24 3.94
N VAL A 160 27.54 -33.91 3.87
CA VAL A 160 28.85 -33.24 3.72
C VAL A 160 29.75 -33.55 4.92
N TYR A 161 29.21 -33.47 6.14
CA TYR A 161 29.95 -33.78 7.36
C TYR A 161 30.48 -35.23 7.39
N VAL A 162 29.63 -36.20 7.04
CA VAL A 162 30.04 -37.62 6.96
C VAL A 162 31.09 -37.81 5.86
N SER A 163 30.93 -37.14 4.71
CA SER A 163 31.88 -37.21 3.59
C SER A 163 33.24 -36.59 3.92
N CYS A 164 33.32 -35.56 4.76
CA CYS A 164 34.59 -34.96 5.21
C CYS A 164 35.34 -35.82 6.23
N TYR A 165 34.64 -36.69 6.97
CA TYR A 165 35.23 -37.51 8.03
C TYR A 165 35.78 -38.84 7.52
N VAL A 166 35.22 -39.35 6.42
CA VAL A 166 35.79 -40.50 5.70
C VAL A 166 36.89 -39.96 4.79
N GLU A 167 38.16 -40.26 5.05
CA GLU A 167 39.36 -39.75 4.33
C GLU A 167 39.40 -40.01 2.80
N ASN A 168 38.34 -40.57 2.21
CA ASN A 168 38.17 -40.65 0.76
C ASN A 168 37.41 -39.43 0.24
N LEU A 169 38.17 -38.45 -0.26
CA LEU A 169 37.63 -37.40 -1.10
C LEU A 169 36.88 -38.06 -2.28
N ILE A 170 35.57 -37.85 -2.39
CA ILE A 170 34.80 -38.27 -3.56
C ILE A 170 35.44 -37.59 -4.78
N GLU A 171 36.13 -38.36 -5.61
CA GLU A 171 36.71 -37.83 -6.84
C GLU A 171 35.57 -37.31 -7.72
N LEU A 172 35.61 -36.03 -8.07
CA LEU A 172 34.53 -35.35 -8.76
C LEU A 172 34.47 -35.83 -10.22
N THR A 173 33.79 -36.95 -10.46
CA THR A 173 33.56 -37.48 -11.80
C THR A 173 32.49 -36.66 -12.53
N ASP A 174 32.55 -36.64 -13.87
CA ASP A 174 31.56 -35.95 -14.71
C ASP A 174 30.13 -36.41 -14.40
N ASP A 175 29.94 -37.70 -14.09
CA ASP A 175 28.65 -38.28 -13.71
C ASP A 175 28.05 -37.65 -12.44
N ILE A 176 28.89 -37.31 -11.46
CA ILE A 176 28.47 -36.68 -10.20
C ILE A 176 28.06 -35.22 -10.43
N VAL A 177 28.80 -34.49 -11.27
CA VAL A 177 28.47 -33.10 -11.63
C VAL A 177 27.13 -33.03 -12.37
N VAL A 178 26.91 -33.90 -13.34
CA VAL A 178 25.64 -34.00 -14.07
C VAL A 178 24.48 -34.33 -13.11
N LEU A 179 24.70 -35.24 -12.15
CA LEU A 179 23.69 -35.62 -11.17
C LEU A 179 23.29 -34.46 -10.23
N PHE A 180 24.25 -33.67 -9.75
CA PHE A 180 23.97 -32.47 -8.96
C PHE A 180 23.27 -31.38 -9.78
N GLY A 181 23.66 -31.19 -11.04
CA GLY A 181 23.00 -30.26 -11.96
C GLY A 181 21.53 -30.62 -12.17
N PHE A 182 21.25 -31.90 -12.47
CA PHE A 182 19.87 -32.39 -12.64
C PHE A 182 19.04 -32.24 -11.36
N SER A 183 19.61 -32.56 -10.21
CA SER A 183 18.91 -32.43 -8.93
C SER A 183 18.61 -30.98 -8.56
N THR A 184 19.51 -30.05 -8.89
CA THR A 184 19.27 -28.61 -8.72
C THR A 184 18.10 -28.13 -9.58
N LEU A 185 17.99 -28.60 -10.82
CA LEU A 185 16.84 -28.32 -11.70
C LEU A 185 15.53 -28.89 -11.12
N VAL A 186 15.55 -30.12 -10.62
CA VAL A 186 14.36 -30.74 -10.01
C VAL A 186 13.94 -29.98 -8.74
N PHE A 187 14.87 -29.61 -7.86
CA PHE A 187 14.55 -28.84 -6.65
C PHE A 187 13.97 -27.47 -6.97
N THR A 188 14.57 -26.73 -7.91
CA THR A 188 14.07 -25.41 -8.33
C THR A 188 12.68 -25.50 -8.95
N MET A 189 12.41 -26.52 -9.76
CA MET A 189 11.08 -26.79 -10.32
C MET A 189 10.04 -27.11 -9.22
N ILE A 190 10.37 -27.95 -8.23
CA ILE A 190 9.47 -28.26 -7.11
C ILE A 190 9.18 -27.01 -6.28
N ILE A 191 10.19 -26.20 -5.98
CA ILE A 191 10.05 -24.94 -5.23
C ILE A 191 9.14 -23.98 -6.00
N TYR A 192 9.40 -23.78 -7.29
CA TYR A 192 8.60 -22.92 -8.16
C TYR A 192 7.12 -23.32 -8.17
N CYS A 193 6.83 -24.61 -8.40
CA CYS A 193 5.46 -25.14 -8.39
C CYS A 193 4.78 -24.89 -7.04
N LYS A 194 5.49 -25.07 -5.92
CA LYS A 194 4.94 -24.85 -4.57
C LYS A 194 4.63 -23.39 -4.27
N VAL A 195 5.50 -22.47 -4.68
CA VAL A 195 5.26 -21.03 -4.55
C VAL A 195 4.02 -20.63 -5.35
N GLN A 196 3.91 -21.10 -6.60
CA GLN A 196 2.76 -20.80 -7.46
C GLN A 196 1.44 -21.35 -6.89
N ILE A 197 1.45 -22.57 -6.33
CA ILE A 197 0.28 -23.14 -5.64
C ILE A 197 -0.09 -22.34 -4.39
N ALA A 198 0.90 -21.86 -3.63
CA ALA A 198 0.65 -21.04 -2.45
C ALA A 198 -0.02 -19.71 -2.81
N ASP A 199 0.45 -19.05 -3.88
CA ASP A 199 -0.13 -17.82 -4.40
C ASP A 199 -1.56 -18.03 -4.91
N TYR A 200 -1.78 -19.10 -5.68
CA TYR A 200 -3.13 -19.47 -6.13
C TYR A 200 -4.07 -19.77 -4.97
N THR A 201 -3.59 -20.46 -3.93
CA THR A 201 -4.37 -20.79 -2.74
C THR A 201 -4.67 -19.53 -1.91
N ALA A 202 -3.72 -18.61 -1.78
CA ALA A 202 -3.93 -17.31 -1.13
C ALA A 202 -4.97 -16.48 -1.89
N HIS A 203 -4.88 -16.45 -3.22
CA HIS A 203 -5.86 -15.79 -4.09
C HIS A 203 -7.27 -16.41 -3.95
N LYS A 204 -7.38 -17.75 -3.92
CA LYS A 204 -8.65 -18.44 -3.71
C LYS A 204 -9.26 -18.20 -2.32
N ARG A 205 -8.43 -18.14 -1.27
CA ARG A 205 -8.88 -17.78 0.09
C ARG A 205 -9.38 -16.34 0.12
N TYR A 206 -8.63 -15.41 -0.46
CA TYR A 206 -9.05 -14.02 -0.60
C TYR A 206 -10.41 -13.89 -1.31
N LEU A 207 -10.61 -14.61 -2.42
CA LEU A 207 -11.91 -14.63 -3.12
C LEU A 207 -13.03 -15.24 -2.27
N LYS A 208 -12.74 -16.29 -1.47
CA LYS A 208 -13.72 -16.92 -0.58
C LYS A 208 -14.11 -16.00 0.58
N ASP A 209 -13.13 -15.30 1.16
CA ASP A 209 -13.33 -14.34 2.24
C ASP A 209 -14.08 -13.10 1.72
N LYS A 210 -13.75 -12.62 0.52
CA LYS A 210 -14.52 -11.58 -0.18
C LYS A 210 -15.98 -11.98 -0.37
N LYS A 211 -16.25 -13.20 -0.85
CA LYS A 211 -17.62 -13.74 -0.98
C LYS A 211 -18.33 -13.98 0.36
N LYS A 212 -17.58 -14.19 1.45
CA LYS A 212 -18.13 -14.35 2.80
C LYS A 212 -18.52 -13.00 3.37
N ILE A 213 -17.64 -12.01 3.27
CA ILE A 213 -17.87 -10.61 3.66
C ILE A 213 -19.05 -10.03 2.86
N GLU A 214 -19.14 -10.31 1.56
CA GLU A 214 -20.27 -9.87 0.73
C GLU A 214 -21.60 -10.51 1.16
N ARG A 215 -21.59 -11.78 1.57
CA ARG A 215 -22.77 -12.46 2.15
C ARG A 215 -23.17 -11.88 3.50
N GLU A 216 -22.20 -11.58 4.36
CA GLU A 216 -22.43 -10.97 5.68
C GLU A 216 -22.97 -9.53 5.53
N LYS A 217 -22.44 -8.75 4.57
CA LYS A 217 -22.95 -7.42 4.19
C LYS A 217 -24.36 -7.48 3.59
N ASN A 218 -24.64 -8.43 2.71
CA ASN A 218 -25.99 -8.63 2.15
C ASN A 218 -27.00 -9.09 3.21
N TYR A 219 -26.57 -9.92 4.17
CA TYR A 219 -27.39 -10.33 5.30
C TYR A 219 -27.70 -9.16 6.24
N THR A 220 -26.70 -8.36 6.59
CA THR A 220 -26.90 -7.13 7.39
C THR A 220 -27.75 -6.10 6.66
N LEU A 221 -27.64 -5.98 5.33
CA LEU A 221 -28.48 -5.08 4.53
C LEU A 221 -29.94 -5.55 4.48
N LYS A 222 -30.18 -6.87 4.33
CA LYS A 222 -31.52 -7.45 4.50
C LYS A 222 -32.07 -7.24 5.91
N LEU A 223 -31.24 -7.36 6.94
CA LEU A 223 -31.64 -7.12 8.33
C LEU A 223 -32.00 -5.64 8.56
N LYS A 224 -31.18 -4.70 8.06
CA LYS A 224 -31.44 -3.25 8.11
C LYS A 224 -32.72 -2.87 7.34
N GLN A 225 -32.95 -3.44 6.16
CA GLN A 225 -34.21 -3.26 5.42
C GLN A 225 -35.41 -3.85 6.17
N THR A 226 -35.25 -5.00 6.82
CA THR A 226 -36.31 -5.60 7.65
C THR A 226 -36.62 -4.71 8.84
N ILE A 227 -35.61 -4.19 9.55
CA ILE A 227 -35.77 -3.25 10.66
C ILE A 227 -36.43 -1.94 10.19
N HIS A 228 -36.02 -1.41 9.03
CA HIS A 228 -36.61 -0.21 8.45
C HIS A 228 -38.07 -0.41 8.03
N ASN A 229 -38.41 -1.54 7.41
CA ASN A 229 -39.78 -1.90 7.05
C ASN A 229 -40.66 -2.14 8.29
N LEU A 230 -40.08 -2.67 9.37
CA LEU A 230 -40.75 -2.79 10.67
C LEU A 230 -40.98 -1.40 11.31
N HIS A 231 -40.01 -0.49 11.24
CA HIS A 231 -40.13 0.90 11.69
C HIS A 231 -41.17 1.69 10.90
N ILE A 232 -41.25 1.52 9.58
CA ILE A 232 -42.27 2.17 8.74
C ILE A 232 -43.68 1.69 9.08
N ARG A 233 -43.82 0.43 9.52
CA ARG A 233 -45.10 -0.16 9.93
C ARG A 233 -45.50 0.20 11.36
N ALA A 234 -44.62 0.85 12.14
CA ALA A 234 -44.86 1.34 13.49
C ALA A 234 -45.71 2.63 13.52
N LYS A 235 -46.97 2.55 13.05
CA LYS A 235 -48.00 3.57 13.33
C LYS A 235 -49.00 3.15 14.43
N LYS A 236 -48.75 2.01 15.10
CA LYS A 236 -49.52 1.54 16.26
C LYS A 236 -48.57 1.14 17.40
N PRO A 237 -48.94 1.40 18.67
CA PRO A 237 -48.10 1.04 19.81
C PRO A 237 -47.92 -0.49 19.88
N TYR A 238 -46.67 -0.93 20.07
CA TYR A 238 -46.28 -2.35 20.09
C TYR A 238 -46.74 -3.06 21.37
N SER A 239 -46.98 -4.37 21.26
CA SER A 239 -47.25 -5.22 22.41
C SER A 239 -45.95 -5.52 23.17
N LYS A 240 -46.05 -5.81 24.48
CA LYS A 240 -44.93 -6.15 25.38
C LYS A 240 -44.09 -7.37 24.91
N ARG A 241 -44.60 -8.18 23.98
CA ARG A 241 -43.88 -9.32 23.38
C ARG A 241 -42.94 -8.88 22.26
N ASP A 242 -43.31 -7.86 21.50
CA ASP A 242 -42.54 -7.34 20.36
C ASP A 242 -41.34 -6.49 20.82
N SER A 243 -41.47 -5.80 21.96
CA SER A 243 -40.37 -5.08 22.60
C SER A 243 -39.26 -6.02 23.07
N ASN A 244 -39.61 -7.16 23.67
CA ASN A 244 -38.62 -8.16 24.11
C ASN A 244 -37.88 -8.83 22.93
N PHE A 245 -38.53 -8.98 21.77
CA PHE A 245 -37.89 -9.51 20.57
C PHE A 245 -36.93 -8.49 19.94
N LEU A 246 -37.33 -7.21 19.89
CA LEU A 246 -36.47 -6.10 19.46
C LEU A 246 -35.24 -5.96 20.36
N ASP A 247 -35.41 -6.00 21.69
CA ASP A 247 -34.29 -5.93 22.63
C ASP A 247 -33.32 -7.09 22.46
N LYS A 248 -33.83 -8.29 22.18
CA LYS A 248 -33.00 -9.47 21.94
C LYS A 248 -32.21 -9.36 20.63
N ILE A 249 -32.80 -8.81 19.57
CA ILE A 249 -32.11 -8.56 18.29
C ILE A 249 -31.07 -7.43 18.45
N VAL A 250 -31.41 -6.35 19.13
CA VAL A 250 -30.47 -5.25 19.42
C VAL A 250 -29.29 -5.76 20.22
N LYS A 251 -29.51 -6.59 21.23
CA LYS A 251 -28.44 -7.20 22.03
C LYS A 251 -27.53 -8.11 21.21
N ILE A 252 -28.10 -8.96 20.33
CA ILE A 252 -27.33 -9.84 19.44
C ILE A 252 -26.49 -9.03 18.43
N VAL A 253 -27.00 -7.89 17.96
CA VAL A 253 -26.31 -6.99 17.03
C VAL A 253 -25.16 -6.25 17.73
N MET A 254 -25.38 -5.79 18.96
CA MET A 254 -24.40 -5.06 19.79
C MET A 254 -23.26 -5.96 20.30
N GLU A 255 -23.51 -7.26 20.50
CA GLU A 255 -22.50 -8.23 20.97
C GLU A 255 -21.65 -8.83 19.83
N SER A 256 -21.89 -8.47 18.57
CA SER A 256 -21.10 -8.99 17.44
C SER A 256 -19.76 -8.24 17.30
N PRO A 257 -18.61 -8.94 17.21
CA PRO A 257 -17.29 -8.29 17.12
C PRO A 257 -17.06 -7.53 15.81
N LEU A 258 -17.91 -7.71 14.80
CA LEU A 258 -17.94 -6.91 13.57
C LEU A 258 -18.57 -5.52 13.77
N PHE A 259 -19.25 -5.27 14.89
CA PHE A 259 -19.91 -4.00 15.20
C PHE A 259 -19.01 -3.01 15.93
N LEU A 260 -17.85 -3.45 16.41
CA LEU A 260 -16.88 -2.60 17.13
C LEU A 260 -15.83 -1.95 16.21
N GLU A 261 -15.90 -2.19 14.89
CA GLU A 261 -14.94 -1.63 13.92
C GLU A 261 -15.56 -0.81 12.78
N ASP A 262 -16.87 -0.52 12.78
CA ASP A 262 -17.46 0.29 11.71
C ASP A 262 -18.48 1.29 12.30
N ASP A 263 -18.09 2.57 12.29
CA ASP A 263 -18.90 3.70 12.76
C ASP A 263 -20.26 3.73 12.06
N THR A 264 -21.31 3.43 12.83
CA THR A 264 -22.71 3.54 12.42
C THR A 264 -23.22 4.98 12.31
N LEU A 265 -22.32 5.97 12.38
CA LEU A 265 -22.61 7.41 12.33
C LEU A 265 -22.83 7.96 10.89
N TYR A 266 -22.31 7.30 9.85
CA TYR A 266 -22.20 7.93 8.52
C TYR A 266 -23.51 8.20 7.76
N LYS A 267 -24.60 7.50 8.10
CA LYS A 267 -25.84 7.56 7.30
C LYS A 267 -26.86 8.58 7.80
N GLU A 268 -26.85 8.89 9.10
CA GLU A 268 -27.68 9.97 9.66
C GLU A 268 -27.05 11.36 9.39
N ASP A 269 -25.73 11.41 9.27
CA ASP A 269 -24.95 12.64 9.17
C ASP A 269 -25.08 13.36 7.82
N PHE A 270 -25.21 12.66 6.68
CA PHE A 270 -25.35 13.31 5.36
C PHE A 270 -26.62 14.17 5.22
N ASN A 271 -27.75 13.76 5.81
CA ASN A 271 -28.97 14.56 5.81
C ASN A 271 -28.88 15.79 6.72
N ILE A 272 -28.00 15.75 7.71
CA ILE A 272 -27.71 16.86 8.62
C ILE A 272 -26.67 17.81 7.97
N ILE A 273 -25.67 17.30 7.25
CA ILE A 273 -24.75 18.04 6.36
C ILE A 273 -25.54 18.91 5.37
N VAL A 274 -26.62 18.38 4.81
CA VAL A 274 -27.52 19.05 3.87
C VAL A 274 -28.24 20.26 4.50
N ASN A 275 -28.56 20.20 5.79
CA ASN A 275 -29.40 21.20 6.46
C ASN A 275 -28.65 22.16 7.42
N LYS A 276 -27.44 21.81 7.87
CA LYS A 276 -26.64 22.60 8.84
C LYS A 276 -25.17 22.72 8.41
N PHE A 277 -24.93 23.14 7.17
CA PHE A 277 -23.58 23.22 6.58
C PHE A 277 -22.60 24.05 7.40
N PHE A 278 -23.03 25.15 8.04
CA PHE A 278 -22.16 25.95 8.91
C PHE A 278 -21.70 25.15 10.15
N THR A 279 -22.65 24.48 10.82
CA THR A 279 -22.39 23.58 11.95
C THR A 279 -21.54 22.38 11.53
N TRP A 280 -21.74 21.84 10.32
CA TRP A 280 -20.92 20.74 9.79
C TRP A 280 -19.53 21.18 9.34
N SER A 281 -19.36 22.39 8.81
CA SER A 281 -18.02 22.92 8.53
C SER A 281 -17.18 23.07 9.80
N ILE A 282 -17.83 23.29 10.95
CA ILE A 282 -17.21 23.31 12.28
C ILE A 282 -17.02 21.87 12.80
N PHE A 283 -18.05 21.02 12.72
CA PHE A 283 -18.00 19.62 13.15
C PHE A 283 -16.98 18.79 12.36
N LEU A 284 -16.92 18.88 11.04
CA LEU A 284 -15.91 18.22 10.20
C LEU A 284 -14.54 18.82 10.43
N LYS A 285 -14.47 20.15 10.61
CA LYS A 285 -13.24 20.77 11.04
C LYS A 285 -12.81 20.17 12.37
N GLU A 286 -13.70 19.82 13.29
CA GLU A 286 -13.41 19.12 14.56
C GLU A 286 -13.12 17.61 14.43
N HIS A 287 -13.79 16.90 13.50
CA HIS A 287 -13.82 15.43 13.37
C HIS A 287 -12.93 14.84 12.26
N THR A 288 -12.33 15.66 11.38
CA THR A 288 -11.30 15.23 10.41
C THR A 288 -9.97 14.87 11.11
N LYS A 289 -10.02 13.88 12.02
CA LYS A 289 -8.87 13.22 12.65
C LYS A 289 -8.27 12.16 11.69
N SER A 290 -8.24 12.44 10.40
CA SER A 290 -7.62 11.55 9.43
C SER A 290 -6.10 11.58 9.65
N LYS A 291 -5.51 10.47 10.14
CA LYS A 291 -4.05 10.26 10.23
C LYS A 291 -3.30 10.53 8.90
N PHE A 292 -4.02 10.59 7.76
CA PHE A 292 -3.46 10.73 6.43
C PHE A 292 -3.36 12.18 5.93
N HIS A 293 -3.98 13.16 6.59
CA HIS A 293 -3.82 14.59 6.33
C HIS A 293 -3.46 15.30 7.63
N LEU A 294 -2.30 15.99 7.68
CA LEU A 294 -1.88 16.71 8.88
C LEU A 294 -2.78 17.92 9.06
N ARG A 295 -3.85 17.76 9.83
CA ARG A 295 -4.65 18.89 10.31
C ARG A 295 -3.78 19.71 11.23
N LEU A 296 -3.46 20.93 10.81
CA LEU A 296 -2.76 21.89 11.66
C LEU A 296 -3.71 22.42 12.74
N LEU A 297 -3.20 22.58 13.96
CA LEU A 297 -3.83 23.34 15.04
C LEU A 297 -2.97 24.58 15.34
N PRO A 298 -3.06 25.64 14.52
CA PRO A 298 -2.15 26.76 14.63
C PRO A 298 -2.39 27.54 15.91
N THR A 299 -1.34 27.73 16.71
CA THR A 299 -1.31 28.58 17.89
C THR A 299 -0.25 29.67 17.71
N GLU A 300 -0.43 30.79 18.42
CA GLU A 300 0.56 31.86 18.44
C GLU A 300 1.65 31.53 19.47
N ILE A 301 2.91 31.66 19.08
CA ILE A 301 4.09 31.46 19.94
C ILE A 301 5.17 32.48 19.60
N ARG A 302 5.94 32.95 20.59
CA ARG A 302 7.13 33.77 20.30
C ARG A 302 8.27 32.89 19.83
N LEU A 303 9.14 33.40 18.96
CA LEU A 303 10.27 32.63 18.44
C LEU A 303 11.21 32.15 19.56
N LYS A 304 11.42 32.96 20.61
CA LYS A 304 12.16 32.55 21.81
C LYS A 304 11.51 31.36 22.53
N GLU A 305 10.19 31.37 22.70
CA GLU A 305 9.45 30.29 23.36
C GLU A 305 9.50 29.01 22.50
N LEU A 306 9.34 29.13 21.17
CA LEU A 306 9.45 28.01 20.24
C LEU A 306 10.82 27.32 20.32
N ILE A 307 11.88 28.10 20.48
CA ILE A 307 13.25 27.59 20.65
C ILE A 307 13.40 26.83 21.97
N GLN A 308 12.80 27.32 23.06
CA GLN A 308 12.84 26.64 24.37
C GLN A 308 12.10 25.30 24.31
N GLU A 309 10.94 25.27 23.66
CA GLU A 309 10.18 24.03 23.40
C GLU A 309 10.97 23.05 22.50
N LEU A 310 11.74 23.56 21.54
CA LEU A 310 12.63 22.75 20.70
C LEU A 310 13.75 22.10 21.51
N GLU A 311 14.41 22.85 22.38
CA GLU A 311 15.47 22.33 23.26
C GLU A 311 14.91 21.24 24.19
N THR A 312 13.71 21.48 24.75
CA THR A 312 13.01 20.51 25.60
C THR A 312 12.66 19.25 24.82
N GLY A 313 12.00 19.39 23.66
CA GLY A 313 11.62 18.25 22.82
C GLY A 313 12.81 17.46 22.27
N LEU A 314 13.97 18.11 22.09
CA LEU A 314 15.20 17.43 21.68
C LEU A 314 15.79 16.60 22.83
N ASN A 315 15.84 17.15 24.04
CA ASN A 315 16.29 16.45 25.26
C ASN A 315 15.41 15.24 25.59
N ASP A 316 14.10 15.34 25.37
CA ASP A 316 13.16 14.22 25.58
C ASP A 316 13.32 13.10 24.53
N SER A 317 13.88 13.42 23.36
CA SER A 317 13.95 12.50 22.22
C SER A 317 15.20 11.61 22.18
N VAL A 318 16.30 12.02 22.82
CA VAL A 318 17.60 11.31 22.77
C VAL A 318 18.34 11.45 24.11
N GLU A 319 18.99 10.37 24.57
CA GLU A 319 19.77 10.33 25.83
C GLU A 319 20.91 11.36 25.89
N SER A 320 21.44 11.78 24.75
CA SER A 320 22.49 12.81 24.63
C SER A 320 22.15 13.76 23.48
N ALA A 321 21.41 14.82 23.80
CA ALA A 321 21.02 15.83 22.83
C ALA A 321 22.23 16.65 22.33
N PRO A 322 22.29 17.02 21.04
CA PRO A 322 23.33 17.89 20.51
C PRO A 322 23.17 19.31 21.07
N GLN A 323 24.29 20.00 21.29
CA GLN A 323 24.28 21.38 21.74
C GLN A 323 23.78 22.30 20.62
N LEU A 324 22.70 23.03 20.89
CA LEU A 324 22.10 23.98 19.96
C LEU A 324 22.74 25.37 20.10
N SER A 325 23.16 25.97 18.98
CA SER A 325 23.64 27.34 18.89
C SER A 325 22.77 28.14 17.93
N ILE A 326 22.14 29.19 18.44
CA ILE A 326 21.18 29.98 17.67
C ILE A 326 21.83 31.29 17.32
N VAL A 327 22.01 31.52 16.02
CA VAL A 327 22.61 32.74 15.49
C VAL A 327 21.49 33.58 14.90
N GLN A 328 21.26 34.73 15.51
CA GLN A 328 20.29 35.70 15.02
C GLN A 328 20.90 36.43 13.83
N GLY A 329 20.22 36.37 12.68
CA GLY A 329 20.50 37.23 11.54
C GLY A 329 19.78 38.56 11.72
N ASP A 330 18.73 38.77 10.93
CA ASP A 330 17.88 39.97 10.91
C ASP A 330 16.51 39.78 11.61
N VAL A 331 16.33 38.64 12.31
CA VAL A 331 15.08 38.28 12.99
C VAL A 331 15.10 38.69 14.45
N ASP A 332 14.08 39.43 14.89
CA ASP A 332 13.85 39.71 16.32
C ASP A 332 13.27 38.47 17.02
N MET A 333 13.89 38.04 18.12
CA MET A 333 13.43 36.92 18.95
C MET A 333 12.07 37.16 19.63
N THR A 334 11.61 38.41 19.69
CA THR A 334 10.26 38.75 20.17
C THR A 334 9.17 38.52 19.11
N THR A 335 9.56 38.23 17.85
CA THR A 335 8.63 37.97 16.74
C THR A 335 7.69 36.82 17.08
N LYS A 336 6.40 37.04 16.82
CA LYS A 336 5.34 36.05 16.98
C LYS A 336 5.12 35.27 15.69
N ILE A 337 4.96 33.97 15.81
CA ILE A 337 4.65 33.06 14.71
C ILE A 337 3.33 32.35 15.04
N VAL A 338 2.47 32.18 14.04
CA VAL A 338 1.26 31.36 14.14
C VAL A 338 1.47 30.07 13.33
N CYS A 339 1.67 28.96 14.03
CA CYS A 339 1.96 27.63 13.46
C CYS A 339 1.43 26.51 14.36
N ASP A 340 1.38 25.26 13.87
CA ASP A 340 1.15 24.10 14.75
C ASP A 340 2.44 23.79 15.49
N VAL A 341 2.54 24.26 16.74
CA VAL A 341 3.78 24.21 17.53
C VAL A 341 4.30 22.78 17.63
N ASN A 342 3.46 21.81 17.98
CA ASN A 342 3.86 20.41 18.16
C ASN A 342 4.45 19.83 16.86
N GLN A 343 3.80 20.07 15.72
CA GLN A 343 4.30 19.57 14.44
C GLN A 343 5.60 20.25 14.00
N ILE A 344 5.74 21.55 14.26
CA ILE A 344 6.97 22.29 13.99
C ILE A 344 8.11 21.79 14.89
N ILE A 345 7.88 21.52 16.17
CA ILE A 345 8.89 20.93 17.05
C ILE A 345 9.31 19.55 16.53
N HIS A 346 8.36 18.66 16.22
CA HIS A 346 8.68 17.34 15.65
C HIS A 346 9.46 17.45 14.33
N LEU A 347 9.11 18.40 13.47
CA LEU A 347 9.82 18.69 12.22
C LEU A 347 11.27 19.11 12.51
N LEU A 348 11.49 20.07 13.40
CA LEU A 348 12.80 20.61 13.71
C LEU A 348 13.69 19.57 14.40
N VAL A 349 13.14 18.79 15.34
CA VAL A 349 13.84 17.64 15.96
C VAL A 349 14.26 16.65 14.87
N ALA A 350 13.37 16.26 13.96
CA ALA A 350 13.70 15.33 12.88
C ALA A 350 14.82 15.87 11.96
N VAL A 351 14.82 17.17 11.66
CA VAL A 351 15.86 17.83 10.88
C VAL A 351 17.21 17.83 11.61
N ILE A 352 17.20 18.16 12.90
CA ILE A 352 18.39 18.20 13.76
C ILE A 352 19.01 16.80 13.86
N LEU A 353 18.21 15.80 14.22
CA LEU A 353 18.64 14.41 14.35
C LEU A 353 19.19 13.84 13.03
N ARG A 354 18.62 14.28 11.91
CA ARG A 354 19.15 13.91 10.59
C ARG A 354 20.54 14.47 10.35
N ILE A 355 20.78 15.75 10.67
CA ILE A 355 22.10 16.36 10.49
C ILE A 355 23.12 15.75 11.47
N THR A 356 22.75 15.51 12.73
CA THR A 356 23.65 14.87 13.71
C THR A 356 24.03 13.46 13.29
N HIS A 357 23.08 12.63 12.87
CA HIS A 357 23.36 11.28 12.38
C HIS A 357 24.30 11.30 11.17
N LEU A 358 24.13 12.28 10.29
CA LEU A 358 24.88 12.38 9.07
C LEU A 358 26.31 12.93 9.24
N GLU A 359 26.56 13.80 10.22
CA GLU A 359 27.85 14.47 10.44
C GLU A 359 28.56 14.05 11.75
N GLN A 360 27.98 13.11 12.51
CA GLN A 360 28.44 12.69 13.85
C GLN A 360 28.77 13.88 14.77
N SER A 361 28.07 15.00 14.58
CA SER A 361 28.40 16.28 15.19
C SER A 361 27.65 16.46 16.51
N ALA A 362 28.38 16.80 17.57
CA ALA A 362 27.82 17.08 18.89
C ALA A 362 27.21 18.48 19.02
N SER A 363 27.43 19.38 18.04
CA SER A 363 26.86 20.72 18.03
C SER A 363 26.15 21.03 16.71
N ILE A 364 25.00 21.71 16.83
CA ILE A 364 24.14 22.12 15.71
C ILE A 364 23.96 23.64 15.77
N ARG A 365 24.04 24.29 14.62
CA ARG A 365 23.82 25.73 14.46
C ARG A 365 22.55 25.98 13.68
N ILE A 366 21.68 26.85 14.20
CA ILE A 366 20.46 27.31 13.52
C ILE A 366 20.60 28.82 13.28
N GLN A 367 20.51 29.25 12.03
CA GLN A 367 20.48 30.67 11.67
C GLN A 367 19.07 31.08 11.25
N LEU A 368 18.64 32.24 11.74
CA LEU A 368 17.29 32.76 11.53
C LEU A 368 17.34 34.02 10.67
N HIS A 369 16.56 34.03 9.59
CA HIS A 369 16.49 35.17 8.68
C HIS A 369 15.08 35.53 8.26
N THR A 370 14.80 36.82 8.02
CA THR A 370 13.52 37.24 7.45
C THR A 370 13.51 37.03 5.95
N THR A 371 12.39 36.55 5.42
CA THR A 371 12.19 36.37 3.98
C THR A 371 10.69 36.40 3.65
N ARG A 372 10.33 36.03 2.42
CA ARG A 372 8.94 35.96 1.96
C ARG A 372 8.65 34.66 1.23
N LEU A 373 7.45 34.12 1.42
CA LEU A 373 6.92 33.02 0.62
C LEU A 373 5.97 33.57 -0.44
N LYS A 374 6.10 33.08 -1.67
CA LYS A 374 5.34 33.56 -2.82
C LYS A 374 4.67 32.40 -3.55
N TYR A 375 3.39 32.54 -3.84
CA TYR A 375 2.58 31.53 -4.55
C TYR A 375 1.88 32.13 -5.75
N GLN A 376 1.66 31.29 -6.77
CA GLN A 376 0.97 31.67 -7.99
C GLN A 376 -0.49 31.19 -7.93
N LYS A 377 -1.44 32.07 -8.23
CA LYS A 377 -2.83 31.66 -8.50
C LYS A 377 -2.90 31.10 -9.92
N TYR A 378 -3.51 29.93 -10.09
CA TYR A 378 -3.73 29.39 -11.44
C TYR A 378 -4.84 30.22 -12.12
N ASN A 379 -4.59 30.74 -13.33
CA ASN A 379 -5.59 31.45 -14.12
C ASN A 379 -5.44 31.11 -15.60
N PRO A 380 -6.12 30.06 -16.10
CA PRO A 380 -6.02 29.64 -17.49
C PRO A 380 -6.90 30.49 -18.42
N ILE A 381 -7.94 31.14 -17.88
CA ILE A 381 -9.00 31.81 -18.66
C ILE A 381 -8.58 33.22 -19.10
N LYS A 382 -7.80 33.93 -18.28
CA LYS A 382 -7.22 35.22 -18.66
C LYS A 382 -5.75 34.95 -18.96
N LYS A 383 -5.32 35.08 -20.23
CA LYS A 383 -3.90 35.04 -20.66
C LYS A 383 -3.05 36.18 -20.07
N GLN A 384 -3.26 36.53 -18.81
CA GLN A 384 -2.54 37.52 -18.02
C GLN A 384 -1.60 36.80 -17.06
N LYS A 385 -0.51 37.46 -16.67
CA LYS A 385 0.42 36.91 -15.68
C LYS A 385 -0.37 36.53 -14.42
N PRO A 386 -0.27 35.29 -13.91
CA PRO A 386 -1.08 34.83 -12.78
C PRO A 386 -0.87 35.75 -11.57
N PRO A 387 -1.95 36.20 -10.89
CA PRO A 387 -1.80 37.05 -9.72
C PRO A 387 -1.02 36.32 -8.63
N GLU A 388 -0.05 37.01 -8.07
CA GLU A 388 0.89 36.46 -7.09
C GLU A 388 0.41 36.80 -5.67
N ILE A 389 0.55 35.86 -4.74
CA ILE A 389 0.28 36.09 -3.32
C ILE A 389 1.58 35.95 -2.55
N VAL A 390 1.90 36.92 -1.69
CA VAL A 390 3.17 37.00 -0.96
C VAL A 390 2.89 37.09 0.53
N PHE A 391 3.64 36.33 1.33
CA PHE A 391 3.51 36.31 2.79
C PHE A 391 4.88 36.46 3.46
N PRO A 392 4.95 37.13 4.63
CA PRO A 392 6.16 37.16 5.43
C PRO A 392 6.49 35.75 5.94
N ALA A 393 7.78 35.42 5.95
CA ALA A 393 8.28 34.11 6.32
C ALA A 393 9.63 34.21 7.05
N ILE A 394 9.97 33.15 7.77
CA ILE A 394 11.26 33.02 8.46
C ILE A 394 12.00 31.86 7.82
N ALA A 395 13.24 32.11 7.40
CA ALA A 395 14.17 31.11 6.94
C ALA A 395 15.01 30.60 8.12
N LEU A 396 15.06 29.28 8.28
CA LEU A 396 15.85 28.54 9.25
C LEU A 396 16.92 27.75 8.47
N VAL A 397 18.19 28.12 8.65
CA VAL A 397 19.33 27.38 8.10
C VAL A 397 19.91 26.51 9.20
N VAL A 398 19.75 25.19 9.09
CA VAL A 398 20.23 24.22 10.08
C VAL A 398 21.49 23.54 9.55
N ASN A 399 22.54 23.54 10.39
CA ASN A 399 23.89 23.09 10.03
C ASN A 399 24.61 22.42 11.20
N SER A 400 25.65 21.64 10.90
CA SER A 400 26.65 21.25 11.91
C SER A 400 27.44 22.48 12.38
N GLY A 401 27.71 22.56 13.69
CA GLY A 401 28.48 23.65 14.30
C GLY A 401 29.91 23.78 13.76
N ASN A 402 30.44 22.73 13.14
CA ASN A 402 31.81 22.65 12.61
C ASN A 402 32.00 23.38 11.27
N ILE A 403 30.92 23.90 10.65
CA ILE A 403 30.98 24.55 9.33
C ILE A 403 31.27 26.07 9.48
N PRO A 404 32.28 26.63 8.77
CA PRO A 404 32.60 28.05 8.81
C PRO A 404 31.48 28.94 8.27
N LEU A 405 31.35 30.16 8.82
CA LEU A 405 30.29 31.09 8.42
C LEU A 405 30.39 31.62 6.97
N SER A 406 31.52 31.41 6.29
CA SER A 406 31.75 31.94 4.94
C SER A 406 31.20 31.05 3.81
N LYS A 407 30.69 29.85 4.10
CA LYS A 407 30.20 28.88 3.10
C LYS A 407 28.67 28.81 2.95
N PHE A 408 27.93 29.77 3.51
CA PHE A 408 26.46 29.72 3.47
C PHE A 408 25.90 30.05 2.09
N ALA A 409 24.83 29.33 1.72
CA ALA A 409 24.00 29.72 0.59
C ALA A 409 23.38 31.10 0.87
N SER A 410 23.50 32.02 -0.08
CA SER A 410 22.87 33.34 0.01
C SER A 410 21.35 33.19 0.15
N ILE A 411 20.79 33.72 1.23
CA ILE A 411 19.36 33.65 1.49
C ILE A 411 18.62 34.54 0.50
N LYS A 412 17.59 33.99 -0.14
CA LYS A 412 16.80 34.70 -1.14
C LYS A 412 15.84 35.65 -0.44
N SER A 413 15.56 36.79 -1.08
CA SER A 413 14.56 37.76 -0.61
C SER A 413 13.13 37.18 -0.63
N TYR A 414 12.90 36.16 -1.45
CA TYR A 414 11.68 35.36 -1.46
C TYR A 414 11.93 33.93 -1.95
N TYR A 415 11.03 33.02 -1.60
CA TYR A 415 10.99 31.64 -2.06
C TYR A 415 9.62 31.35 -2.71
N GLN A 416 9.63 30.58 -3.81
CA GLN A 416 8.43 30.25 -4.58
C GLN A 416 8.24 28.75 -4.69
N ASP A 417 6.96 28.33 -4.63
CA ASP A 417 6.51 26.94 -4.67
C ASP A 417 7.14 26.08 -3.55
N ILE A 418 6.42 25.06 -3.11
CA ILE A 418 6.96 24.16 -2.08
C ILE A 418 7.92 23.21 -2.80
N THR A 419 9.10 22.92 -2.25
CA THR A 419 10.16 21.99 -2.73
C THR A 419 10.95 22.34 -4.01
N GLU A 420 12.26 22.59 -3.83
CA GLU A 420 13.29 22.00 -4.69
C GLU A 420 13.39 20.50 -4.38
N GLY A 421 12.52 19.72 -5.03
CA GLY A 421 12.88 18.42 -5.56
C GLY A 421 12.88 18.63 -7.07
N ILE A 422 14.03 18.96 -7.64
CA ILE A 422 14.19 18.85 -9.09
C ILE A 422 13.77 17.42 -9.43
N GLU A 423 12.86 17.32 -10.41
CA GLU A 423 12.20 16.11 -10.91
C GLU A 423 10.78 15.85 -10.40
N LEU A 424 9.78 16.54 -10.96
CA LEU A 424 8.43 15.96 -11.03
C LEU A 424 7.70 16.15 -12.36
N ILE A 425 8.45 16.50 -13.41
CA ILE A 425 8.00 16.34 -14.80
C ILE A 425 8.98 15.45 -15.60
N GLY A 426 10.10 15.01 -14.98
CA GLY A 426 11.12 14.16 -15.59
C GLY A 426 11.42 12.82 -14.91
N ALA A 427 11.10 12.62 -13.62
CA ALA A 427 11.52 11.41 -12.89
C ALA A 427 10.40 10.63 -12.19
N LEU A 428 9.68 9.86 -12.99
CA LEU A 428 9.60 8.41 -12.71
C LEU A 428 10.77 7.65 -13.37
N ASN A 429 11.67 8.37 -14.06
CA ASN A 429 12.73 7.87 -14.94
C ASN A 429 14.17 7.98 -14.41
N GLN A 430 14.39 8.21 -13.11
CA GLN A 430 15.72 8.01 -12.51
C GLN A 430 15.63 6.99 -11.37
N SER A 431 15.67 5.72 -11.72
CA SER A 431 16.26 4.75 -10.83
C SER A 431 17.75 5.03 -10.73
N SER A 432 18.24 5.19 -9.50
CA SER A 432 19.65 5.23 -9.03
C SER A 432 20.20 6.62 -8.66
N SER A 433 20.12 6.96 -7.36
CA SER A 433 21.30 7.39 -6.55
C SER A 433 20.95 7.77 -5.11
N GLU A 434 19.70 8.08 -4.78
CA GLU A 434 19.28 8.20 -3.37
C GLU A 434 18.13 7.24 -3.14
N GLN A 435 18.40 6.09 -2.51
CA GLN A 435 17.34 5.29 -1.89
C GLN A 435 16.38 6.23 -1.18
N ILE A 436 15.08 6.05 -1.43
CA ILE A 436 13.96 6.69 -0.73
C ILE A 436 14.32 6.77 0.75
N ASN A 437 14.85 7.92 1.17
CA ASN A 437 15.31 8.07 2.53
C ASN A 437 14.04 8.22 3.36
N ILE A 438 13.64 7.13 4.02
CA ILE A 438 12.41 7.01 4.83
C ILE A 438 12.28 8.18 5.84
N GLN A 439 13.39 8.84 6.19
CA GLN A 439 13.45 10.01 7.07
C GLN A 439 13.17 11.37 6.38
N LYS A 440 13.16 11.45 5.04
CA LYS A 440 12.95 12.69 4.26
C LYS A 440 11.47 13.02 4.08
N GLU A 441 10.65 11.99 3.83
CA GLU A 441 9.23 12.15 3.54
C GLU A 441 8.43 12.83 4.68
N PRO A 442 8.65 12.52 5.97
CA PRO A 442 7.94 13.21 7.06
C PRO A 442 8.27 14.70 7.15
N ILE A 443 9.53 15.08 6.92
CA ILE A 443 10.01 16.47 6.93
C ILE A 443 9.34 17.27 5.80
N GLU A 444 9.38 16.72 4.58
CA GLU A 444 8.74 17.34 3.41
C GLU A 444 7.23 17.47 3.57
N ARG A 445 6.56 16.46 4.13
CA ARG A 445 5.12 16.47 4.38
C ARG A 445 4.73 17.54 5.40
N ASN A 446 5.46 17.66 6.51
CA ASN A 446 5.21 18.68 7.52
C ASN A 446 5.43 20.10 6.98
N ILE A 447 6.52 20.31 6.22
CA ILE A 447 6.77 21.59 5.57
C ILE A 447 5.63 21.93 4.59
N ARG A 448 5.21 20.98 3.76
CA ARG A 448 4.10 21.17 2.82
C ARG A 448 2.80 21.55 3.51
N ALA A 449 2.45 20.87 4.60
CA ALA A 449 1.24 21.17 5.37
C ALA A 449 1.25 22.61 5.93
N HIS A 450 2.43 23.11 6.30
CA HIS A 450 2.65 24.50 6.74
C HIS A 450 2.84 25.50 5.59
N TYR A 451 2.63 25.09 4.34
CA TYR A 451 2.90 25.88 3.15
C TYR A 451 4.37 26.35 3.04
N GLY A 452 5.30 25.78 3.80
CA GLY A 452 6.69 26.21 3.81
C GLY A 452 7.49 25.79 2.59
N TYR A 453 8.73 26.26 2.49
CA TYR A 453 9.72 25.81 1.50
C TYR A 453 10.82 25.01 2.20
N LEU A 454 11.36 24.01 1.51
CA LEU A 454 12.42 23.14 1.99
C LEU A 454 13.44 22.94 0.88
N GLN A 455 14.72 23.02 1.24
CA GLN A 455 15.83 22.75 0.34
C GLN A 455 16.93 21.99 1.10
N PHE A 456 17.37 20.88 0.51
CA PHE A 456 18.53 20.12 0.96
C PHE A 456 19.75 20.56 0.15
N SER A 457 20.90 20.78 0.81
CA SER A 457 22.15 21.10 0.11
C SER A 457 22.59 19.93 -0.79
N PRO A 458 22.96 20.19 -2.07
CA PRO A 458 23.46 19.17 -3.00
C PRO A 458 24.93 18.77 -2.75
N SER A 459 25.64 19.46 -1.85
CA SER A 459 27.07 19.26 -1.62
C SER A 459 27.36 18.32 -0.44
N LYS A 460 28.64 17.90 -0.28
CA LYS A 460 29.12 17.16 0.91
C LYS A 460 28.84 17.86 2.25
N GLN A 461 28.48 19.14 2.24
CA GLN A 461 28.05 19.89 3.41
C GLN A 461 26.54 19.79 3.58
N LYS A 462 26.11 19.13 4.66
CA LYS A 462 24.73 18.72 4.88
C LYS A 462 23.91 19.81 5.56
N THR A 463 23.75 20.93 4.86
CA THR A 463 22.86 22.04 5.25
C THR A 463 21.42 21.77 4.85
N ILE A 464 20.48 22.10 5.73
CA ILE A 464 19.05 22.08 5.43
C ILE A 464 18.49 23.49 5.61
N LEU A 465 17.84 24.01 4.58
CA LEU A 465 17.11 25.28 4.61
C LEU A 465 15.62 25.01 4.69
N LEU A 466 14.98 25.54 5.72
CA LEU A 466 13.52 25.54 5.88
C LEU A 466 13.02 26.97 5.85
N VAL A 467 11.89 27.23 5.21
CA VAL A 467 11.25 28.54 5.21
C VAL A 467 9.79 28.36 5.60
N LEU A 468 9.38 28.95 6.72
CA LEU A 468 8.03 28.82 7.26
C LEU A 468 7.31 30.17 7.22
N PRO A 469 6.01 30.22 6.90
CA PRO A 469 5.26 31.46 6.97
C PRO A 469 5.18 31.95 8.43
N CYS A 470 5.23 33.26 8.63
CA CYS A 470 5.05 33.84 9.97
C CYS A 470 3.63 33.57 10.51
N ASN A 471 2.65 33.41 9.63
CA ASN A 471 1.28 33.09 10.02
C ASN A 471 0.63 32.14 9.02
N VAL A 472 0.61 30.84 9.36
CA VAL A 472 0.04 29.81 8.47
C VAL A 472 -1.47 29.97 8.27
N LYS A 473 -2.18 30.55 9.24
CA LYS A 473 -3.63 30.77 9.16
C LYS A 473 -3.95 31.84 8.10
N VAL A 474 -3.18 32.92 8.06
CA VAL A 474 -3.31 33.96 7.01
C VAL A 474 -3.03 33.37 5.63
N VAL A 475 -2.04 32.47 5.50
CA VAL A 475 -1.79 31.76 4.24
C VAL A 475 -2.99 30.88 3.87
N GLN A 476 -3.51 30.06 4.79
CA GLN A 476 -4.68 29.20 4.56
C GLN A 476 -5.92 30.00 4.14
N ASP A 477 -6.22 31.09 4.83
CA ASP A 477 -7.35 31.96 4.51
C ASP A 477 -7.15 32.63 3.15
N ALA A 478 -5.92 33.08 2.84
CA ALA A 478 -5.57 33.67 1.55
C ALA A 478 -5.67 32.70 0.35
N MET A 479 -5.39 31.41 0.58
CA MET A 479 -5.57 30.35 -0.43
C MET A 479 -7.05 30.09 -0.75
N LEU A 480 -7.97 30.50 0.12
CA LEU A 480 -9.41 30.22 0.04
C LEU A 480 -10.29 31.47 -0.08
N THR A 481 -9.73 32.69 -0.07
CA THR A 481 -10.47 33.97 0.08
C THR A 481 -11.14 34.47 -1.19
N ASN A 482 -10.71 34.01 -2.37
CA ASN A 482 -11.26 34.49 -3.66
C ASN A 482 -12.45 33.66 -4.19
N LEU A 483 -13.05 32.81 -3.35
CA LEU A 483 -14.16 31.97 -3.74
C LEU A 483 -15.47 32.77 -3.63
N ALA A 484 -15.66 33.76 -4.51
CA ALA A 484 -16.90 34.54 -4.54
C ALA A 484 -18.10 33.59 -4.69
N PRO A 485 -19.09 33.61 -3.77
CA PRO A 485 -20.31 32.87 -3.96
C PRO A 485 -21.02 33.41 -5.20
N SER A 486 -21.40 32.51 -6.10
CA SER A 486 -22.23 32.89 -7.24
C SER A 486 -23.65 33.17 -6.77
N ASN A 487 -24.16 34.34 -7.11
CA ASN A 487 -25.54 34.77 -6.87
C ASN A 487 -26.57 34.05 -7.77
N SER A 488 -26.22 32.87 -8.27
CA SER A 488 -27.15 32.06 -9.07
C SER A 488 -28.23 31.50 -8.16
N TYR A 489 -29.48 31.87 -8.43
CA TYR A 489 -30.64 31.29 -7.77
C TYR A 489 -30.66 29.77 -8.00
N VAL A 490 -30.65 29.00 -6.92
CA VAL A 490 -30.80 27.54 -6.93
C VAL A 490 -31.99 27.20 -6.04
N ASN A 491 -32.97 26.50 -6.60
CA ASN A 491 -34.17 26.12 -5.86
C ASN A 491 -33.89 24.93 -4.93
N LYS A 492 -34.73 24.72 -3.92
CA LYS A 492 -34.56 23.62 -2.94
C LYS A 492 -34.57 22.23 -3.59
N SER A 493 -35.34 22.04 -4.66
CA SER A 493 -35.39 20.77 -5.39
C SER A 493 -34.04 20.43 -6.02
N GLU A 494 -33.40 21.39 -6.68
CA GLU A 494 -32.10 21.21 -7.33
C GLU A 494 -30.99 20.98 -6.30
N ILE A 495 -31.04 21.67 -5.15
CA ILE A 495 -30.16 21.37 -4.02
C ILE A 495 -30.33 19.90 -3.63
N ASN A 496 -31.55 19.44 -3.37
CA ASN A 496 -31.81 18.06 -2.96
C ASN A 496 -31.32 17.04 -4.01
N THR A 497 -31.62 17.24 -5.30
CA THR A 497 -31.17 16.36 -6.39
C THR A 497 -29.64 16.31 -6.49
N SER A 498 -28.99 17.46 -6.39
CA SER A 498 -27.54 17.54 -6.48
C SER A 498 -26.83 16.90 -5.28
N MET A 499 -27.45 16.94 -4.10
CA MET A 499 -26.98 16.26 -2.90
C MET A 499 -27.18 14.74 -2.99
N GLU A 500 -28.30 14.30 -3.56
CA GLU A 500 -28.54 12.89 -3.84
C GLU A 500 -27.49 12.32 -4.80
N VAL A 501 -27.06 13.08 -5.81
CA VAL A 501 -25.96 12.69 -6.71
C VAL A 501 -24.66 12.46 -5.94
N LEU A 502 -24.33 13.36 -5.00
CA LEU A 502 -23.13 13.24 -4.18
C LEU A 502 -23.19 12.02 -3.27
N MET A 503 -24.30 11.80 -2.56
CA MET A 503 -24.48 10.64 -1.69
C MET A 503 -24.39 9.32 -2.48
N LYS A 504 -25.09 9.23 -3.61
CA LYS A 504 -25.05 8.04 -4.48
C LYS A 504 -23.65 7.77 -5.00
N PHE A 505 -22.91 8.82 -5.35
CA PHE A 505 -21.53 8.67 -5.80
C PHE A 505 -20.60 8.22 -4.66
N ASN A 506 -20.75 8.73 -3.44
CA ASN A 506 -19.96 8.27 -2.30
C ASN A 506 -20.14 6.77 -2.06
N ASP A 507 -21.40 6.33 -1.97
CA ASP A 507 -21.75 4.91 -1.80
C ASP A 507 -21.19 4.07 -2.96
N TYR A 508 -21.26 4.58 -4.18
CA TYR A 508 -20.75 3.93 -5.38
C TYR A 508 -19.23 3.77 -5.36
N ALA A 509 -18.49 4.86 -5.11
CA ALA A 509 -17.05 4.89 -5.11
C ALA A 509 -16.47 4.00 -3.99
N CYS A 510 -17.05 4.04 -2.79
CA CYS A 510 -16.68 3.16 -1.67
C CYS A 510 -16.96 1.67 -1.96
N LYS A 511 -17.95 1.37 -2.79
CA LYS A 511 -18.24 -0.01 -3.21
C LYS A 511 -17.28 -0.51 -4.30
N MET A 512 -16.89 0.37 -5.22
CA MET A 512 -16.14 -0.01 -6.42
C MET A 512 -14.62 0.07 -6.23
N CYS A 513 -14.13 1.00 -5.42
CA CYS A 513 -12.71 1.27 -5.21
C CYS A 513 -12.38 1.33 -3.72
N ASN A 514 -11.11 1.12 -3.37
CA ASN A 514 -10.61 1.27 -2.00
C ASN A 514 -10.42 2.75 -1.62
N ILE A 515 -11.53 3.51 -1.60
CA ILE A 515 -11.55 4.92 -1.26
C ILE A 515 -11.26 5.11 0.22
N ARG A 516 -10.37 6.07 0.51
CA ARG A 516 -10.12 6.58 1.85
C ARG A 516 -11.18 7.63 2.17
N ILE A 517 -12.12 7.24 3.02
CA ILE A 517 -13.31 8.02 3.37
C ILE A 517 -12.93 9.45 3.82
N GLY A 518 -11.94 9.62 4.69
CA GLY A 518 -11.52 10.94 5.15
C GLY A 518 -11.04 11.88 4.04
N VAL A 519 -10.39 11.36 3.00
CA VAL A 519 -9.93 12.15 1.84
C VAL A 519 -11.12 12.57 0.98
N MET A 520 -12.06 11.65 0.77
CA MET A 520 -13.27 11.90 -0.02
C MET A 520 -14.13 13.00 0.61
N ASP A 521 -14.32 12.95 1.92
CA ASP A 521 -15.07 13.95 2.68
C ASP A 521 -14.44 15.34 2.58
N GLU A 522 -13.12 15.44 2.76
CA GLU A 522 -12.40 16.70 2.59
C GLU A 522 -12.57 17.27 1.18
N ILE A 523 -12.49 16.43 0.15
CA ILE A 523 -12.72 16.84 -1.24
C ILE A 523 -14.16 17.33 -1.44
N PHE A 524 -15.16 16.64 -0.91
CA PHE A 524 -16.57 17.08 -1.02
C PHE A 524 -16.81 18.42 -0.33
N LEU A 525 -16.17 18.67 0.81
CA LEU A 525 -16.23 19.97 1.48
C LEU A 525 -15.55 21.06 0.66
N LEU A 526 -14.38 20.76 0.11
CA LEU A 526 -13.67 21.69 -0.74
C LEU A 526 -14.49 22.02 -2.00
N LEU A 527 -15.08 21.01 -2.64
CA LEU A 527 -15.99 21.17 -3.78
C LEU A 527 -17.15 22.09 -3.43
N ARG A 528 -17.80 21.86 -2.29
CA ARG A 528 -18.95 22.67 -1.85
C ARG A 528 -18.53 24.11 -1.53
N ARG A 529 -17.41 24.29 -0.82
CA ARG A 529 -16.86 25.60 -0.46
C ARG A 529 -16.46 26.40 -1.69
N CYS A 530 -15.77 25.75 -2.64
CA CYS A 530 -15.20 26.43 -3.79
C CYS A 530 -16.24 26.65 -4.88
N TYR A 531 -17.06 25.67 -5.23
CA TYR A 531 -18.07 25.86 -6.25
C TYR A 531 -19.31 26.57 -5.76
N ALA A 532 -19.66 26.44 -4.48
CA ALA A 532 -20.93 26.92 -3.94
C ALA A 532 -22.10 26.43 -4.83
N PHE A 533 -22.76 27.36 -5.53
CA PHE A 533 -23.83 27.10 -6.48
C PHE A 533 -23.48 27.51 -7.92
N ARG A 534 -22.20 27.65 -8.24
CA ARG A 534 -21.71 27.99 -9.58
C ARG A 534 -22.12 26.94 -10.61
N ARG A 535 -22.48 27.41 -11.80
CA ARG A 535 -22.80 26.58 -12.97
C ARG A 535 -21.68 26.60 -13.99
N HIS A 536 -21.46 25.44 -14.59
CA HIS A 536 -20.66 25.27 -15.78
C HIS A 536 -21.43 25.73 -17.02
N ALA A 537 -20.74 25.95 -18.14
CA ALA A 537 -21.34 26.32 -19.43
C ALA A 537 -22.38 25.31 -19.94
N SER A 538 -22.36 24.08 -19.42
CA SER A 538 -23.36 23.02 -19.68
C SER A 538 -24.67 23.19 -18.89
N GLY A 539 -24.80 24.25 -18.08
CA GLY A 539 -25.94 24.50 -17.20
C GLY A 539 -25.95 23.68 -15.91
N LYS A 540 -25.09 22.67 -15.78
CA LYS A 540 -24.95 21.86 -14.56
C LYS A 540 -24.13 22.56 -13.49
N LEU A 541 -24.44 22.29 -12.22
CA LEU A 541 -23.62 22.74 -11.10
C LEU A 541 -22.23 22.11 -11.18
N PHE A 542 -21.18 22.87 -10.86
CA PHE A 542 -19.80 22.38 -11.01
C PHE A 542 -19.50 21.14 -10.16
N TYR A 543 -20.02 21.03 -8.94
CA TYR A 543 -19.80 19.82 -8.14
C TYR A 543 -20.53 18.60 -8.74
N VAL A 544 -21.69 18.78 -9.38
CA VAL A 544 -22.38 17.70 -10.12
C VAL A 544 -21.57 17.27 -11.34
N ARG A 545 -20.92 18.22 -12.04
CA ARG A 545 -19.96 17.93 -13.11
C ARG A 545 -18.79 17.10 -12.58
N ALA A 546 -18.12 17.57 -11.52
CA ALA A 546 -16.96 16.89 -10.94
C ALA A 546 -17.31 15.44 -10.53
N ILE A 547 -18.45 15.23 -9.88
CA ILE A 547 -18.95 13.90 -9.52
C ILE A 547 -19.25 13.05 -10.76
N GLY A 548 -19.86 13.63 -11.80
CA GLY A 548 -20.17 12.93 -13.04
C GLY A 548 -18.92 12.43 -13.78
N ILE A 549 -17.86 13.25 -13.81
CA ILE A 549 -16.57 12.87 -14.38
C ILE A 549 -15.91 11.80 -13.50
N ALA A 550 -15.84 12.02 -12.19
CA ALA A 550 -15.24 11.07 -11.26
C ALA A 550 -15.94 9.70 -11.27
N ARG A 551 -17.25 9.66 -11.51
CA ARG A 551 -18.00 8.42 -11.73
C ARG A 551 -17.51 7.66 -12.96
N LEU A 552 -17.36 8.33 -14.11
CA LEU A 552 -16.81 7.69 -15.31
C LEU A 552 -15.38 7.19 -15.08
N VAL A 553 -14.57 7.97 -14.38
CA VAL A 553 -13.21 7.55 -14.00
C VAL A 553 -13.25 6.35 -13.06
N THR A 554 -14.21 6.28 -12.14
CA THR A 554 -14.40 5.10 -11.27
C THR A 554 -14.81 3.88 -12.10
N ASP A 555 -15.63 4.05 -13.13
CA ASP A 555 -16.03 2.95 -14.02
C ASP A 555 -14.82 2.38 -14.79
N TRP A 556 -13.87 3.23 -15.18
CA TRP A 556 -12.70 2.85 -15.99
C TRP A 556 -11.47 2.47 -15.17
N VAL A 557 -11.33 3.01 -13.96
CA VAL A 557 -10.12 2.92 -13.12
C VAL A 557 -10.49 2.62 -11.66
N ASN A 558 -11.33 1.61 -11.43
CA ASN A 558 -11.78 1.24 -10.07
C ASN A 558 -10.69 0.62 -9.17
N TYR A 559 -9.53 0.27 -9.73
CA TYR A 559 -8.43 -0.36 -9.00
C TYR A 559 -7.46 0.63 -8.36
N ALA A 560 -7.56 1.94 -8.66
CA ALA A 560 -6.73 2.99 -8.10
C ALA A 560 -7.58 4.20 -7.65
N PRO A 561 -7.52 4.62 -6.38
CA PRO A 561 -8.31 5.76 -5.88
C PRO A 561 -7.76 7.13 -6.28
N GLU A 562 -6.45 7.27 -6.54
CA GLU A 562 -5.79 8.54 -6.83
C GLU A 562 -6.35 9.26 -8.07
N PRO A 563 -6.59 8.58 -9.21
CA PRO A 563 -7.23 9.18 -10.38
C PRO A 563 -8.66 9.68 -10.10
N ILE A 564 -9.39 9.01 -9.19
CA ILE A 564 -10.75 9.41 -8.80
C ILE A 564 -10.70 10.71 -7.99
N TYR A 565 -9.76 10.84 -7.04
CA TYR A 565 -9.55 12.10 -6.31
C TYR A 565 -9.09 13.22 -7.25
N ALA A 566 -8.18 12.94 -8.17
CA ALA A 566 -7.70 13.91 -9.15
C ALA A 566 -8.85 14.42 -10.03
N ALA A 567 -9.75 13.52 -10.48
CA ALA A 567 -10.94 13.87 -11.26
C ALA A 567 -11.91 14.79 -10.51
N LEU A 568 -12.01 14.66 -9.18
CA LEU A 568 -12.80 15.57 -8.34
C LEU A 568 -12.10 16.92 -8.13
N LEU A 569 -10.77 16.96 -8.11
CA LEU A 569 -9.99 18.15 -7.71
C LEU A 569 -9.54 19.05 -8.86
N TYR A 570 -9.23 18.52 -10.05
CA TYR A 570 -8.59 19.34 -11.08
C TYR A 570 -9.47 20.49 -11.59
N ASP A 571 -10.78 20.26 -11.76
CA ASP A 571 -11.71 21.30 -12.19
C ASP A 571 -11.76 22.45 -11.18
N LEU A 572 -11.48 22.20 -9.88
CA LEU A 572 -11.43 23.27 -8.88
C LEU A 572 -10.29 24.23 -9.19
N VAL A 573 -9.13 23.71 -9.53
CA VAL A 573 -7.98 24.54 -9.91
C VAL A 573 -8.30 25.28 -11.21
N VAL A 574 -8.97 24.65 -12.18
CA VAL A 574 -9.25 25.24 -13.50
C VAL A 574 -10.34 26.33 -13.46
N TYR A 575 -11.45 26.07 -12.77
CA TYR A 575 -12.66 26.90 -12.81
C TYR A 575 -12.84 27.77 -11.57
N THR A 576 -11.93 27.68 -10.61
CA THR A 576 -11.90 28.54 -9.42
C THR A 576 -10.51 29.13 -9.24
N ASP A 577 -10.39 30.19 -8.45
CA ASP A 577 -9.09 30.80 -8.13
C ASP A 577 -8.29 29.98 -7.09
N LEU A 578 -8.56 28.68 -6.94
CA LEU A 578 -7.88 27.80 -5.98
C LEU A 578 -6.43 27.57 -6.45
N PRO A 579 -5.41 28.01 -5.68
CA PRO A 579 -4.03 27.84 -6.09
C PRO A 579 -3.63 26.36 -6.09
N ILE A 580 -2.83 25.92 -7.07
CA ILE A 580 -2.34 24.54 -7.13
C ILE A 580 -1.48 24.17 -5.90
N SER A 581 -0.84 25.17 -5.28
CA SER A 581 -0.13 25.03 -4.00
C SER A 581 -1.03 24.58 -2.85
N TYR A 582 -2.34 24.90 -2.89
CA TYR A 582 -3.31 24.34 -1.95
C TYR A 582 -3.41 22.82 -2.10
N ILE A 583 -3.47 22.31 -3.33
CA ILE A 583 -3.54 20.86 -3.57
C ILE A 583 -2.27 20.18 -3.05
N LYS A 584 -1.11 20.77 -3.33
CA LYS A 584 0.21 20.27 -2.90
C LYS A 584 0.38 20.19 -1.38
N ALA A 585 -0.17 21.18 -0.66
CA ALA A 585 -0.09 21.29 0.79
C ALA A 585 -1.04 20.33 1.50
N ASN A 586 -2.23 20.10 0.94
CA ASN A 586 -3.30 19.37 1.64
C ASN A 586 -3.43 17.91 1.19
N TYR A 587 -2.98 17.53 -0.01
CA TYR A 587 -3.13 16.17 -0.55
C TYR A 587 -1.79 15.44 -0.75
N SER A 588 -1.85 14.15 -1.05
CA SER A 588 -0.66 13.35 -1.36
C SER A 588 0.04 13.86 -2.63
N LEU A 589 1.34 13.60 -2.73
CA LEU A 589 2.12 14.04 -3.89
C LEU A 589 1.63 13.39 -5.19
N ALA A 590 1.11 12.16 -5.11
CA ALA A 590 0.47 11.48 -6.24
C ALA A 590 -0.77 12.23 -6.73
N ILE A 591 -1.69 12.61 -5.84
CA ILE A 591 -2.89 13.40 -6.20
C ILE A 591 -2.49 14.74 -6.79
N PHE A 592 -1.54 15.44 -6.17
CA PHE A 592 -1.00 16.70 -6.68
C PHE A 592 -0.40 16.55 -8.08
N SER A 593 0.43 15.53 -8.30
CA SER A 593 1.05 15.24 -9.60
C SER A 593 0.01 14.98 -10.69
N PHE A 594 -1.03 14.21 -10.40
CA PHE A 594 -2.14 14.01 -11.33
C PHE A 594 -2.83 15.33 -11.66
N VAL A 595 -3.23 16.11 -10.65
CA VAL A 595 -3.91 17.39 -10.87
C VAL A 595 -3.03 18.34 -11.70
N GLN A 596 -1.75 18.49 -11.34
CA GLN A 596 -0.80 19.32 -12.06
C GLN A 596 -0.63 18.87 -13.53
N SER A 597 -0.52 17.56 -13.76
CA SER A 597 -0.39 17.02 -15.11
C SER A 597 -1.66 17.27 -15.94
N ILE A 598 -2.83 17.05 -15.36
CA ILE A 598 -4.13 17.26 -16.02
C ILE A 598 -4.35 18.72 -16.44
N ILE A 599 -3.99 19.68 -15.58
CA ILE A 599 -4.13 21.11 -15.89
C ILE A 599 -3.07 21.61 -16.86
N SER A 600 -1.90 20.98 -16.91
CA SER A 600 -0.80 21.37 -17.80
C SER A 600 -1.07 21.06 -19.28
N ILE A 601 -2.00 20.14 -19.57
CA ILE A 601 -2.36 19.76 -20.94
C ILE A 601 -3.15 20.90 -21.59
N GLN A 602 -2.50 21.62 -22.52
CA GLN A 602 -3.10 22.71 -23.27
C GLN A 602 -3.79 22.24 -24.55
N ASN A 603 -3.17 21.30 -25.30
CA ASN A 603 -3.77 20.75 -26.52
C ASN A 603 -4.14 19.27 -26.34
N ARG A 604 -5.26 18.85 -26.96
CA ARG A 604 -5.69 17.44 -26.95
C ARG A 604 -4.69 16.50 -27.64
N LYS A 605 -3.87 16.99 -28.57
CA LYS A 605 -2.80 16.21 -29.20
C LYS A 605 -1.68 15.84 -28.22
N ASP A 606 -1.49 16.63 -27.16
CA ASP A 606 -0.48 16.40 -26.12
C ASP A 606 -0.92 15.29 -25.15
N LEU A 607 -2.12 14.72 -25.32
CA LEU A 607 -2.62 13.59 -24.53
C LEU A 607 -2.04 12.24 -24.92
N GLU A 608 -1.34 12.14 -26.06
CA GLU A 608 -0.75 10.87 -26.47
C GLU A 608 0.26 10.41 -25.39
N PRO A 609 0.02 9.26 -24.72
CA PRO A 609 0.95 8.74 -23.75
C PRO A 609 2.31 8.47 -24.40
N SER A 610 3.31 9.24 -24.00
CA SER A 610 4.69 9.08 -24.43
C SER A 610 5.34 7.93 -23.66
N GLY A 611 5.54 6.79 -24.33
CA GLY A 611 6.30 5.68 -23.74
C GLY A 611 7.77 6.03 -23.53
N LEU A 612 8.42 5.38 -22.55
CA LEU A 612 9.88 5.38 -22.42
C LEU A 612 10.49 4.81 -23.71
N SER A 613 11.15 5.67 -24.50
CA SER A 613 12.10 5.25 -25.53
C SER A 613 13.43 4.96 -24.84
N ILE A 614 13.52 3.84 -24.13
CA ILE A 614 14.83 3.26 -23.84
C ILE A 614 15.25 2.56 -25.13
N ASP A 615 16.42 2.96 -25.60
CA ASP A 615 17.03 2.81 -26.91
C ASP A 615 17.25 1.37 -27.40
N ASN A 616 16.21 0.54 -27.43
CA ASN A 616 16.29 -0.80 -28.00
C ASN A 616 14.92 -1.24 -28.49
N GLN A 617 14.90 -1.72 -29.74
CA GLN A 617 13.91 -2.45 -30.55
C GLN A 617 12.83 -3.35 -29.87
N ARG A 618 12.38 -3.09 -28.64
CA ARG A 618 11.38 -3.86 -27.89
C ARG A 618 10.39 -2.91 -27.22
N LYS A 619 9.17 -2.86 -27.78
CA LYS A 619 7.89 -2.40 -27.21
C LYS A 619 7.95 -1.14 -26.32
N LYS A 620 7.39 -0.02 -26.80
CA LYS A 620 7.06 1.17 -25.98
C LYS A 620 6.20 0.75 -24.77
N ILE A 621 6.77 0.76 -23.56
CA ILE A 621 6.00 0.59 -22.33
C ILE A 621 5.38 1.94 -22.02
N VAL A 622 4.05 2.02 -22.05
CA VAL A 622 3.31 3.22 -21.69
C VAL A 622 3.28 3.35 -20.17
N ASN A 623 3.57 4.54 -19.65
CA ASN A 623 3.48 4.81 -18.23
C ASN A 623 2.00 4.79 -17.79
N GLN A 624 1.69 3.99 -16.76
CA GLN A 624 0.34 3.83 -16.21
C GLN A 624 -0.27 5.16 -15.75
N ASP A 625 0.54 6.06 -15.20
CA ASP A 625 0.06 7.38 -14.75
C ASP A 625 -0.38 8.25 -15.93
N GLN A 626 0.28 8.15 -17.08
CA GLN A 626 -0.15 8.84 -18.30
C GLN A 626 -1.45 8.27 -18.86
N LEU A 627 -1.68 6.96 -18.71
CA LEU A 627 -2.98 6.36 -19.06
C LEU A 627 -4.10 6.86 -18.17
N PHE A 628 -3.86 7.07 -16.87
CA PHE A 628 -4.86 7.67 -15.98
C PHE A 628 -5.19 9.11 -16.35
N ILE A 629 -4.20 9.90 -16.72
CA ILE A 629 -4.40 11.28 -17.21
C ILE A 629 -5.26 11.27 -18.47
N LEU A 630 -4.96 10.37 -19.42
CA LEU A 630 -5.76 10.16 -20.63
C LEU A 630 -7.20 9.78 -20.28
N CYS A 631 -7.41 8.78 -19.41
CA CYS A 631 -8.73 8.36 -18.94
C CYS A 631 -9.54 9.52 -18.34
N ILE A 632 -8.94 10.35 -17.49
CA ILE A 632 -9.64 11.49 -16.88
C ILE A 632 -10.07 12.50 -17.94
N LYS A 633 -9.21 12.82 -18.91
CA LYS A 633 -9.51 13.79 -19.99
C LYS A 633 -10.55 13.28 -20.98
N LEU A 634 -10.57 11.97 -21.24
CA LEU A 634 -11.61 11.33 -22.04
C LEU A 634 -12.94 11.22 -21.29
N ALA A 635 -12.91 10.98 -19.97
CA ALA A 635 -14.10 10.98 -19.12
C ALA A 635 -14.71 12.38 -19.04
N GLU A 636 -13.89 13.43 -18.90
CA GLU A 636 -14.29 14.83 -19.01
C GLU A 636 -15.03 15.07 -20.33
N ARG A 637 -14.41 14.68 -21.46
CA ARG A 637 -15.00 14.88 -22.78
C ARG A 637 -16.30 14.10 -22.98
N LEU A 638 -16.35 12.84 -22.55
CA LEU A 638 -17.56 12.02 -22.64
C LEU A 638 -18.70 12.63 -21.81
N TYR A 639 -18.41 13.10 -20.60
CA TYR A 639 -19.38 13.81 -19.77
C TYR A 639 -19.92 15.04 -20.50
N ASP A 640 -19.04 15.84 -21.10
CA ASP A 640 -19.41 17.05 -21.82
C ASP A 640 -20.32 16.82 -23.02
N LEU A 641 -19.99 15.82 -23.84
CA LEU A 641 -20.80 15.47 -24.99
C LEU A 641 -22.17 14.94 -24.57
N ARG A 642 -22.25 14.16 -23.48
CA ARG A 642 -23.54 13.73 -22.90
C ARG A 642 -24.38 14.89 -22.37
N GLN A 643 -23.75 16.00 -21.99
CA GLN A 643 -24.41 17.22 -21.54
C GLN A 643 -24.60 18.28 -22.64
N ALA A 644 -24.33 17.95 -23.90
CA ALA A 644 -24.41 18.84 -25.06
C ALA A 644 -25.68 19.71 -25.14
N TYR A 645 -26.84 19.15 -24.79
CA TYR A 645 -28.11 19.87 -24.80
C TYR A 645 -28.13 21.09 -23.86
N GLY A 646 -27.45 21.01 -22.72
CA GLY A 646 -27.40 22.09 -21.73
C GLY A 646 -26.38 23.20 -22.02
N TYR A 647 -25.54 23.06 -23.04
CA TYR A 647 -24.51 24.04 -23.34
C TYR A 647 -25.06 25.35 -23.91
N THR A 648 -24.59 26.48 -23.38
CA THR A 648 -24.95 27.82 -23.87
C THR A 648 -24.49 28.06 -25.31
N HIS A 649 -23.30 27.58 -25.69
CA HIS A 649 -22.74 27.76 -27.03
C HIS A 649 -22.62 26.42 -27.77
N LYS A 650 -23.58 26.13 -28.65
CA LYS A 650 -23.64 24.87 -29.42
C LYS A 650 -22.46 24.68 -30.37
N VAL A 651 -21.93 25.77 -30.93
CA VAL A 651 -20.73 25.74 -31.78
C VAL A 651 -19.53 25.15 -31.04
N HIS A 652 -19.36 25.48 -29.75
CA HIS A 652 -18.29 24.92 -28.92
C HIS A 652 -18.43 23.39 -28.79
N VAL A 653 -19.66 22.91 -28.57
CA VAL A 653 -19.94 21.46 -28.49
C VAL A 653 -19.70 20.75 -29.83
N SER A 654 -20.11 21.36 -30.94
CA SER A 654 -19.86 20.80 -32.28
C SER A 654 -18.35 20.65 -32.54
N ASN A 655 -17.55 21.65 -32.17
CA ASN A 655 -16.09 21.57 -32.28
C ASN A 655 -15.51 20.47 -31.38
N MET A 656 -15.97 20.37 -30.12
CA MET A 656 -15.58 19.29 -29.22
C MET A 656 -15.90 17.91 -29.81
N ALA A 657 -17.10 17.73 -30.38
CA ALA A 657 -17.51 16.47 -30.97
C ALA A 657 -16.66 16.08 -32.19
N LYS A 658 -16.34 17.04 -33.07
CA LYS A 658 -15.44 16.82 -34.22
C LYS A 658 -14.03 16.45 -33.78
N GLU A 659 -13.49 17.16 -32.78
CA GLU A 659 -12.19 16.83 -32.19
C GLU A 659 -12.22 15.43 -31.55
N THR A 660 -13.32 15.06 -30.90
CA THR A 660 -13.45 13.73 -30.29
C THR A 660 -13.44 12.62 -31.34
N LEU A 661 -14.15 12.77 -32.45
CA LEU A 661 -14.15 11.76 -33.53
C LEU A 661 -12.79 11.62 -34.22
N THR A 662 -11.99 12.68 -34.24
CA THR A 662 -10.70 12.72 -34.97
C THR A 662 -9.50 12.39 -34.10
N VAL A 663 -9.48 12.86 -32.84
CA VAL A 663 -8.35 12.73 -31.91
C VAL A 663 -8.68 11.76 -30.78
N ASP A 664 -9.69 12.05 -29.96
CA ASP A 664 -9.96 11.30 -28.73
C ASP A 664 -10.29 9.83 -28.99
N VAL A 665 -11.10 9.55 -30.02
CA VAL A 665 -11.45 8.20 -30.47
C VAL A 665 -10.22 7.45 -30.99
N CYS A 666 -9.29 8.13 -31.65
CA CYS A 666 -8.04 7.53 -32.11
C CYS A 666 -7.15 7.13 -30.91
N LEU A 667 -7.01 8.02 -29.93
CA LEU A 667 -6.28 7.75 -28.70
C LEU A 667 -6.92 6.61 -27.90
N ALA A 668 -8.25 6.62 -27.74
CA ALA A 668 -8.97 5.56 -27.03
C ALA A 668 -8.78 4.20 -27.72
N LYS A 669 -8.88 4.11 -29.06
CA LYS A 669 -8.64 2.86 -29.81
C LYS A 669 -7.22 2.31 -29.62
N LYS A 670 -6.25 3.19 -29.39
CA LYS A 670 -4.84 2.82 -29.26
C LYS A 670 -4.48 2.33 -27.86
N TYR A 671 -5.13 2.88 -26.83
CA TYR A 671 -4.69 2.71 -25.44
C TYR A 671 -5.74 2.18 -24.47
N LEU A 672 -7.02 2.17 -24.84
CA LEU A 672 -8.14 1.85 -23.94
C LEU A 672 -9.10 0.81 -24.57
N ASP A 673 -10.08 0.37 -23.78
CA ASP A 673 -11.06 -0.65 -24.19
C ASP A 673 -12.08 -0.14 -25.22
N ASN A 674 -12.58 -1.05 -26.05
CA ASN A 674 -13.55 -0.75 -27.11
C ASN A 674 -14.84 -0.11 -26.58
N ASP A 675 -15.29 -0.46 -25.37
CA ASP A 675 -16.49 0.13 -24.77
C ASP A 675 -16.36 1.66 -24.59
N ILE A 676 -15.15 2.14 -24.26
CA ILE A 676 -14.86 3.58 -24.12
C ILE A 676 -14.88 4.25 -25.50
N VAL A 677 -14.30 3.59 -26.51
CA VAL A 677 -14.29 4.04 -27.91
C VAL A 677 -15.72 4.23 -28.41
N GLU A 678 -16.57 3.22 -28.23
CA GLU A 678 -17.96 3.25 -28.67
C GLU A 678 -18.76 4.34 -27.93
N ALA A 679 -18.54 4.49 -26.62
CA ALA A 679 -19.21 5.52 -25.83
C ALA A 679 -18.85 6.93 -26.31
N LEU A 680 -17.57 7.19 -26.60
CA LEU A 680 -17.10 8.47 -27.14
C LEU A 680 -17.66 8.73 -28.54
N GLN A 681 -17.64 7.74 -29.43
CA GLN A 681 -18.17 7.86 -30.79
C GLN A 681 -19.66 8.17 -30.79
N ARG A 682 -20.47 7.41 -30.02
CA ARG A 682 -21.91 7.62 -29.92
C ARG A 682 -22.22 9.02 -29.37
N ALA A 683 -21.58 9.40 -28.25
CA ALA A 683 -21.81 10.70 -27.63
C ALA A 683 -21.43 11.87 -28.56
N ALA A 684 -20.34 11.74 -29.33
CA ALA A 684 -19.94 12.77 -30.29
C ALA A 684 -20.92 12.87 -31.47
N GLN A 685 -21.39 11.74 -32.00
CA GLN A 685 -22.38 11.72 -33.08
C GLN A 685 -23.71 12.32 -32.62
N ASP A 686 -24.17 11.98 -31.41
CA ASP A 686 -25.39 12.54 -30.85
C ASP A 686 -25.25 14.04 -30.58
N ALA A 687 -24.10 14.48 -30.09
CA ALA A 687 -23.83 15.91 -29.86
C ALA A 687 -23.78 16.73 -31.16
N LEU A 688 -23.43 16.14 -32.31
CA LEU A 688 -23.46 16.81 -33.62
C LEU A 688 -24.86 16.95 -34.22
N ARG A 689 -25.84 16.20 -33.69
CA ARG A 689 -27.25 16.28 -34.12
C ARG A 689 -28.04 17.37 -33.38
N ILE A 690 -27.46 17.94 -32.32
CA ILE A 690 -28.00 19.05 -31.51
C ILE A 690 -27.47 20.36 -32.05
#